data_AF-A0A842P7U4-F1
#
_entry.id   AF-A0A842P7U4-F1
#
_cell.length_a   1.000
_cell.length_b   1.000
_cell.length_c   1.000
_cell.angle_alpha   90.00
_cell.angle_beta   90.00
_cell.angle_gamma   90.00
#
_symmetry.space_group_name_H-M   'P 1'
#
loop_
_entity.id
_entity.type
_entity.pdbx_description
1 polymer ?
#
loop_
_entity_poly.entity_id
_entity_poly.type
_entity_poly.pdbx_seq_one_letter_code
_entity_poly.pdbx_strand_id
1 'polypeptide(L)'
;MNEEVINKWKDVSPEDITSKPNWEEGWELVHADVVKVHDASEILKDYIGKRFRPKANFIAFIKEKTRIKFSETKSYDALFSEIEKKIGKEKFFSILGIKDLEEAEIRSQLADVFYKALVETTWMHQFSPLYERLTGEKIKIKRKVEKKEPAYRLAFSVDENEFIDAWTDLYKGEVLPPVIPYKNIVIGPLGWLKSLEKREKEMFGLIFGLHSDIIRIIGDKFDPESQDIIIGALLGIIEQIGNDPNKFELQDVIGREALKHLKEVESEQDENIRFAKSVQVIHVYLNDENLISIINELIASKKISGPKIHGLYERYPYSFSDWIITKYGIFKQDPSWKRNPNKKLFELLQKKFKKEDLEPELKHYQGDSPMSLLAYCVKESPKEILDRLIGGIPDLRNIAKRLGIPAAKMIESKDELIKLILLRLGFNIPPTIVGISQYRKLLDEYLSDINKDKPVKGIMRDVYVETENLLRDLSYFYICWYSKSTDVEKINEMVSELNISDKPFQRLTLGEHIKLIRTLNTKIERDHALKKRFSADFGKDRILPKDKMDILDTISAYRKPFIHPDTDETLPDRETCVQIVSDIQNFSDYIEKEGIFPLVIQTKRDVTDEYGISHYEVVDDRDNEWWIHKGNVWLDVPKLYFMHSATKPVAIRPVIIEKIF
;
A
#
# COMPACT_ATOMS: atom_id res chain seq x y z
N MET A 1 10.46 -20.29 24.75
CA MET A 1 10.32 -19.00 25.45
C MET A 1 8.87 -18.92 25.92
N ASN A 2 8.65 -18.71 27.21
CA ASN A 2 7.42 -19.05 27.95
C ASN A 2 6.16 -18.29 27.49
N GLU A 3 5.04 -19.02 27.42
CA GLU A 3 3.68 -18.61 27.06
C GLU A 3 2.95 -17.74 28.11
N GLU A 4 3.68 -17.05 28.99
CA GLU A 4 3.10 -16.46 30.22
C GLU A 4 2.87 -14.94 30.21
N VAL A 5 3.07 -14.25 29.07
CA VAL A 5 2.88 -12.78 28.98
C VAL A 5 1.46 -12.37 28.51
N ILE A 6 0.60 -13.27 28.01
CA ILE A 6 -0.66 -12.88 27.34
C ILE A 6 -1.90 -12.75 28.27
N ASN A 7 -1.79 -12.91 29.59
CA ASN A 7 -2.96 -12.94 30.48
C ASN A 7 -3.02 -11.83 31.55
N LYS A 8 -3.11 -10.56 31.13
CA LYS A 8 -3.56 -9.46 32.02
C LYS A 8 -4.55 -8.51 31.34
N TRP A 9 -5.78 -8.97 31.13
CA TRP A 9 -6.92 -8.09 30.84
C TRP A 9 -8.18 -8.63 31.50
N LYS A 10 -8.43 -8.20 32.74
CA LYS A 10 -9.75 -8.23 33.36
C LYS A 10 -10.00 -6.87 34.02
N ASP A 11 -11.15 -6.31 33.67
CA ASP A 11 -11.87 -5.23 34.36
C ASP A 11 -11.37 -3.79 34.15
N VAL A 12 -12.01 -3.08 33.20
CA VAL A 12 -12.16 -1.62 33.26
C VAL A 12 -13.62 -1.27 32.93
N SER A 13 -14.26 -0.51 33.83
CA SER A 13 -15.69 -0.19 33.86
C SER A 13 -16.06 0.94 32.88
N PRO A 14 -17.31 0.99 32.35
CA PRO A 14 -17.75 1.98 31.33
C PRO A 14 -17.91 3.45 31.78
N GLU A 15 -17.53 3.84 33.00
CA GLU A 15 -17.97 5.13 33.60
C GLU A 15 -16.94 6.28 33.55
N ASP A 16 -15.72 6.07 33.04
CA ASP A 16 -14.65 7.09 33.03
C ASP A 16 -14.56 7.98 31.76
N ILE A 17 -15.67 8.16 31.02
CA ILE A 17 -15.65 8.68 29.63
C ILE A 17 -15.68 10.23 29.50
N THR A 18 -15.57 11.05 30.56
CA THR A 18 -15.88 12.50 30.43
C THR A 18 -14.78 13.55 30.72
N SER A 19 -13.50 13.21 30.86
CA SER A 19 -12.46 14.27 30.94
C SER A 19 -11.06 13.82 30.50
N LYS A 20 -10.60 14.32 29.32
CA LYS A 20 -9.33 14.01 28.64
C LYS A 20 -9.13 12.48 28.41
N PRO A 21 -8.66 12.03 27.24
CA PRO A 21 -8.50 10.59 27.02
C PRO A 21 -7.45 10.05 28.01
N ASN A 22 -7.89 9.23 28.96
CA ASN A 22 -7.02 8.57 29.92
C ASN A 22 -6.40 7.35 29.22
N TRP A 23 -5.22 7.54 28.60
CA TRP A 23 -4.47 6.53 27.84
C TRP A 23 -3.69 5.55 28.75
N GLU A 24 -4.07 5.44 30.03
CA GLU A 24 -3.19 4.90 31.07
C GLU A 24 -3.14 3.36 31.15
N GLU A 25 -4.17 2.62 30.72
CA GLU A 25 -4.16 1.15 30.87
C GLU A 25 -4.17 0.39 29.54
N GLY A 26 -3.07 -0.32 29.28
CA GLY A 26 -3.06 -1.53 28.43
C GLY A 26 -2.31 -1.51 27.10
N TRP A 27 -1.59 -0.45 26.71
CA TRP A 27 -0.81 -0.52 25.48
C TRP A 27 0.53 -1.25 25.69
N GLU A 28 0.61 -2.50 25.23
CA GLU A 28 1.88 -3.17 24.94
C GLU A 28 2.28 -2.87 23.48
N LEU A 29 3.53 -2.42 23.25
CA LEU A 29 4.06 -2.37 21.89
C LEU A 29 4.11 -3.80 21.36
N VAL A 30 3.50 -4.03 20.19
CA VAL A 30 3.66 -5.30 19.48
C VAL A 30 5.10 -5.33 18.96
N HIS A 31 6.00 -5.93 19.72
CA HIS A 31 7.38 -6.15 19.29
C HIS A 31 7.41 -7.16 18.14
N ALA A 32 7.95 -6.76 16.98
CA ALA A 32 8.38 -7.74 15.99
C ALA A 32 9.69 -8.38 16.46
N ASP A 33 10.11 -9.48 15.81
CA ASP A 33 11.32 -10.24 16.17
C ASP A 33 12.47 -9.32 16.59
N VAL A 34 12.78 -9.34 17.90
CA VAL A 34 13.88 -8.57 18.49
C VAL A 34 15.14 -8.86 17.70
N VAL A 35 15.81 -7.79 17.25
CA VAL A 35 17.01 -7.84 16.42
C VAL A 35 17.97 -8.87 17.00
N LYS A 36 18.20 -9.97 16.26
CA LYS A 36 19.36 -10.82 16.52
C LYS A 36 20.57 -9.91 16.48
N VAL A 37 21.20 -9.70 17.63
CA VAL A 37 22.47 -8.96 17.74
C VAL A 37 23.42 -9.60 16.74
N HIS A 38 23.64 -8.93 15.61
CA HIS A 38 24.64 -9.35 14.67
C HIS A 38 25.98 -9.31 15.42
N ASP A 39 26.79 -10.35 15.25
CA ASP A 39 28.16 -10.35 15.77
C ASP A 39 28.82 -9.04 15.30
N ALA A 40 29.44 -8.30 16.22
CA ALA A 40 30.11 -7.03 15.94
C ALA A 40 31.08 -7.14 14.76
N SER A 41 31.67 -8.32 14.58
CA SER A 41 32.53 -8.62 13.44
C SER A 41 31.78 -8.63 12.10
N GLU A 42 30.56 -9.17 12.04
CA GLU A 42 29.76 -9.18 10.81
C GLU A 42 29.31 -7.76 10.41
N ILE A 43 28.97 -6.90 11.38
CA ILE A 43 28.63 -5.49 11.10
C ILE A 43 29.84 -4.76 10.48
N LEU A 44 31.01 -4.86 11.12
CA LEU A 44 32.24 -4.23 10.62
C LEU A 44 32.67 -4.81 9.28
N LYS A 45 32.50 -6.11 9.07
CA LYS A 45 32.79 -6.79 7.80
C LYS A 45 31.88 -6.30 6.67
N ASP A 46 30.58 -6.12 6.91
CA ASP A 46 29.66 -5.56 5.91
C ASP A 46 30.04 -4.10 5.59
N TYR A 47 30.28 -3.29 6.61
CA TYR A 47 30.73 -1.90 6.47
C TYR A 47 32.02 -1.80 5.65
N ILE A 48 33.03 -2.61 5.99
CA ILE A 48 34.31 -2.60 5.29
C ILE A 48 34.17 -3.10 3.85
N GLY A 49 33.40 -4.17 3.65
CA GLY A 49 33.15 -4.75 2.33
C GLY A 49 32.44 -3.77 1.39
N LYS A 50 31.55 -2.92 1.93
CA LYS A 50 30.89 -1.85 1.17
C LYS A 50 31.81 -0.65 0.94
N ARG A 51 32.44 -0.11 2.00
CA ARG A 51 33.24 1.12 1.91
C ARG A 51 34.57 0.96 1.16
N PHE A 52 35.35 -0.07 1.49
CA PHE A 52 36.71 -0.23 0.97
C PHE A 52 36.79 -1.24 -0.18
N ARG A 53 35.77 -2.09 -0.32
CA ARG A 53 35.72 -3.21 -1.28
C ARG A 53 36.74 -4.30 -0.94
N PRO A 54 37.53 -4.93 -1.86
CA PRO A 54 38.25 -6.13 -1.48
C PRO A 54 39.14 -5.84 -0.27
N LYS A 55 39.25 -6.83 0.62
CA LYS A 55 39.94 -6.71 1.91
C LYS A 55 41.32 -6.05 1.82
N ALA A 56 42.03 -6.27 0.72
CA ALA A 56 43.33 -5.63 0.43
C ALA A 56 43.28 -4.09 0.51
N ASN A 57 42.22 -3.45 0.01
CA ASN A 57 42.06 -2.00 0.06
C ASN A 57 41.90 -1.50 1.50
N PHE A 58 41.13 -2.21 2.32
CA PHE A 58 40.99 -1.90 3.75
C PHE A 58 42.34 -2.01 4.48
N ILE A 59 43.09 -3.08 4.22
CA ILE A 59 44.42 -3.29 4.81
C ILE A 59 45.39 -2.18 4.36
N ALA A 60 45.36 -1.80 3.08
CA ALA A 60 46.16 -0.70 2.56
C ALA A 60 45.81 0.63 3.24
N PHE A 61 44.51 0.94 3.38
CA PHE A 61 44.03 2.14 4.08
C PHE A 61 44.47 2.19 5.55
N ILE A 62 44.31 1.08 6.28
CA ILE A 62 44.76 1.01 7.68
C ILE A 62 46.28 1.17 7.77
N LYS A 63 47.04 0.53 6.88
CA LYS A 63 48.50 0.69 6.81
C LYS A 63 48.90 2.14 6.54
N GLU A 64 48.18 2.83 5.65
CA GLU A 64 48.43 4.26 5.38
C GLU A 64 48.20 5.12 6.62
N LYS A 65 47.05 4.94 7.30
CA LYS A 65 46.67 5.77 8.45
C LYS A 65 47.44 5.45 9.74
N THR A 66 47.86 4.21 9.93
CA THR A 66 48.50 3.74 11.17
C THR A 66 49.98 3.43 11.05
N ARG A 67 50.48 3.27 9.82
CA ARG A 67 51.82 2.73 9.49
C ARG A 67 52.05 1.27 9.95
N ILE A 68 51.01 0.57 10.41
CA ILE A 68 51.09 -0.83 10.86
C ILE A 68 50.76 -1.76 9.69
N LYS A 69 51.58 -2.81 9.52
CA LYS A 69 51.32 -3.87 8.54
C LYS A 69 50.49 -4.99 9.15
N PHE A 70 49.48 -5.45 8.41
CA PHE A 70 48.64 -6.59 8.74
C PHE A 70 48.68 -7.61 7.59
N SER A 71 48.46 -8.89 7.90
CA SER A 71 48.43 -9.96 6.89
C SER A 71 47.07 -10.01 6.18
N GLU A 72 47.10 -10.13 4.86
CA GLU A 72 45.89 -10.25 4.02
C GLU A 72 45.19 -11.61 4.20
N THR A 73 45.92 -12.64 4.62
CA THR A 73 45.42 -14.02 4.78
C THR A 73 44.64 -14.27 6.07
N LYS A 74 44.64 -13.33 7.02
CA LYS A 74 43.87 -13.48 8.28
C LYS A 74 42.38 -13.48 8.01
N SER A 75 41.55 -14.02 8.92
CA SER A 75 40.09 -13.77 8.90
C SER A 75 39.80 -12.29 9.24
N TYR A 76 38.54 -11.84 9.11
CA TYR A 76 38.17 -10.49 9.59
C TYR A 76 38.24 -10.41 11.12
N ASP A 77 37.76 -11.42 11.84
CA ASP A 77 37.78 -11.45 13.32
C ASP A 77 39.20 -11.34 13.89
N ALA A 78 40.14 -12.11 13.31
CA ALA A 78 41.53 -12.08 13.71
C ALA A 78 42.19 -10.73 13.36
N LEU A 79 41.76 -10.09 12.27
CA LEU A 79 42.26 -8.79 11.87
C LEU A 79 41.74 -7.68 12.80
N PHE A 80 40.45 -7.65 13.09
CA PHE A 80 39.84 -6.68 14.00
C PHE A 80 40.43 -6.80 15.41
N SER A 81 40.55 -8.03 15.93
CA SER A 81 41.17 -8.28 17.23
C SER A 81 42.61 -7.77 17.31
N GLU A 82 43.40 -7.94 16.23
CA GLU A 82 44.77 -7.43 16.20
C GLU A 82 44.84 -5.91 16.09
N ILE A 83 43.97 -5.30 15.28
CA ILE A 83 43.87 -3.85 15.14
C ILE A 83 43.50 -3.23 16.50
N GLU A 84 42.41 -3.69 17.12
CA GLU A 84 41.96 -3.20 18.42
C GLU A 84 43.04 -3.34 19.49
N LYS A 85 43.76 -4.47 19.52
CA LYS A 85 44.89 -4.66 20.44
C LYS A 85 46.04 -3.67 20.20
N LYS A 86 46.30 -3.27 18.95
CA LYS A 86 47.44 -2.41 18.60
C LYS A 86 47.14 -0.92 18.71
N ILE A 87 45.94 -0.48 18.35
CA ILE A 87 45.60 0.95 18.27
C ILE A 87 44.44 1.36 19.16
N GLY A 88 43.71 0.42 19.76
CA GLY A 88 42.49 0.67 20.53
C GLY A 88 41.25 0.82 19.66
N LYS A 89 40.09 0.44 20.22
CA LYS A 89 38.79 0.43 19.52
C LYS A 89 38.34 1.84 19.09
N GLU A 90 38.41 2.82 19.99
CA GLU A 90 38.00 4.21 19.69
C GLU A 90 38.82 4.82 18.55
N LYS A 91 40.14 4.62 18.57
CA LYS A 91 41.02 5.09 17.50
C LYS A 91 40.75 4.36 16.19
N PHE A 92 40.43 3.07 16.25
CA PHE A 92 40.04 2.31 15.06
C PHE A 92 38.76 2.88 14.42
N PHE A 93 37.72 3.16 15.22
CA PHE A 93 36.49 3.79 14.76
C PHE A 93 36.72 5.19 14.19
N SER A 94 37.50 6.02 14.88
CA SER A 94 37.90 7.34 14.36
C SER A 94 38.64 7.25 13.02
N ILE A 95 39.56 6.30 12.84
CA ILE A 95 40.25 6.06 11.56
C ILE A 95 39.26 5.64 10.47
N LEU A 96 38.27 4.82 10.83
CA LEU A 96 37.19 4.41 9.94
C LEU A 96 36.17 5.54 9.68
N GLY A 97 36.26 6.68 10.36
CA GLY A 97 35.31 7.78 10.26
C GLY A 97 33.91 7.41 10.73
N ILE A 98 33.81 6.62 11.80
CA ILE A 98 32.55 6.23 12.46
C ILE A 98 32.68 6.47 13.96
N LYS A 99 31.57 6.77 14.64
CA LYS A 99 31.50 6.95 16.10
C LYS A 99 31.52 5.60 16.81
N ASP A 100 30.75 4.65 16.30
CA ASP A 100 30.55 3.33 16.90
C ASP A 100 30.10 2.27 15.88
N LEU A 101 29.76 1.07 16.37
CA LEU A 101 29.24 -0.02 15.54
C LEU A 101 27.86 0.30 14.95
N GLU A 102 27.07 1.13 15.63
CA GLU A 102 25.75 1.51 15.17
C GLU A 102 25.85 2.41 13.94
N GLU A 103 26.75 3.39 13.94
CA GLU A 103 27.01 4.20 12.75
C GLU A 103 27.53 3.33 11.59
N ALA A 104 28.37 2.33 11.86
CA ALA A 104 28.81 1.38 10.83
C ALA A 104 27.64 0.59 10.22
N GLU A 105 26.71 0.13 11.05
CA GLU A 105 25.50 -0.55 10.59
C GLU A 105 24.62 0.39 9.74
N ILE A 106 24.33 1.60 10.24
CA ILE A 106 23.51 2.61 9.55
C ILE A 106 24.11 2.94 8.18
N ARG A 107 25.41 3.25 8.11
CA ARG A 107 26.11 3.57 6.86
C ARG A 107 26.06 2.40 5.86
N SER A 108 26.15 1.17 6.37
CA SER A 108 26.03 -0.03 5.54
C SER A 108 24.61 -0.22 4.99
N GLN A 109 23.58 0.08 5.79
CA GLN A 109 22.19 0.03 5.37
C GLN A 109 21.85 1.17 4.40
N LEU A 110 22.40 2.38 4.60
CA LEU A 110 22.30 3.50 3.66
C LEU A 110 22.83 3.14 2.28
N ALA A 111 23.99 2.47 2.23
CA ALA A 111 24.56 1.99 0.97
C ALA A 111 23.61 1.02 0.23
N ASP A 112 22.91 0.14 0.96
CA ASP A 112 21.89 -0.73 0.38
C ASP A 112 20.69 0.08 -0.14
N VAL A 113 20.23 1.08 0.62
CA VAL A 113 19.10 1.95 0.21
C VAL A 113 19.45 2.68 -1.06
N PHE A 114 20.56 3.41 -1.10
CA PHE A 114 20.95 4.17 -2.28
C PHE A 114 21.22 3.25 -3.48
N TYR A 115 21.78 2.05 -3.27
CA TYR A 115 21.98 1.09 -4.37
C TYR A 115 20.65 0.66 -5.01
N LYS A 116 19.61 0.47 -4.20
CA LYS A 116 18.28 0.12 -4.71
C LYS A 116 17.50 1.33 -5.23
N ALA A 117 17.71 2.51 -4.66
CA ALA A 117 16.99 3.74 -5.00
C ALA A 117 17.57 4.45 -6.24
N LEU A 118 18.86 4.30 -6.53
CA LEU A 118 19.51 4.77 -7.77
C LEU A 118 19.17 3.86 -8.95
N VAL A 119 17.88 3.73 -9.27
CA VAL A 119 17.39 3.14 -10.51
C VAL A 119 17.25 4.26 -11.52
N GLU A 120 18.01 4.16 -12.62
CA GLU A 120 17.74 4.92 -13.83
C GLU A 120 17.13 3.97 -14.86
N THR A 121 15.84 4.14 -15.12
CA THR A 121 15.22 3.68 -16.38
C THR A 121 14.87 4.92 -17.19
N THR A 122 14.39 4.75 -18.42
CA THR A 122 13.93 5.85 -19.27
C THR A 122 12.86 6.74 -18.63
N TRP A 123 12.22 6.30 -17.54
CA TRP A 123 11.06 6.96 -16.91
C TRP A 123 11.20 7.12 -15.39
N MET A 124 12.33 6.74 -14.80
CA MET A 124 12.55 6.85 -13.36
C MET A 124 13.97 7.35 -13.10
N HIS A 125 14.10 8.58 -12.60
CA HIS A 125 15.34 9.16 -12.09
C HIS A 125 15.16 9.52 -10.62
N GLN A 126 14.80 8.54 -9.78
CA GLN A 126 14.29 8.85 -8.43
C GLN A 126 15.34 9.51 -7.52
N PHE A 127 16.58 9.04 -7.58
CA PHE A 127 17.66 9.49 -6.71
C PHE A 127 18.83 10.15 -7.45
N SER A 128 18.79 10.20 -8.79
CA SER A 128 19.79 10.91 -9.58
C SER A 128 19.83 12.41 -9.24
N PRO A 129 18.69 13.10 -9.04
CA PRO A 129 18.69 14.49 -8.57
C PRO A 129 19.35 14.66 -7.20
N LEU A 130 19.12 13.73 -6.27
CA LEU A 130 19.78 13.74 -4.96
C LEU A 130 21.29 13.56 -5.09
N TYR A 131 21.73 12.65 -5.95
CA TYR A 131 23.16 12.48 -6.25
C TYR A 131 23.79 13.74 -6.85
N GLU A 132 23.15 14.32 -7.87
CA GLU A 132 23.62 15.55 -8.52
C GLU A 132 23.66 16.71 -7.53
N ARG A 133 22.66 16.85 -6.66
CA ARG A 133 22.60 17.90 -5.63
C ARG A 133 23.75 17.78 -4.62
N LEU A 134 24.06 16.56 -4.19
CA LEU A 134 25.08 16.30 -3.16
C LEU A 134 26.51 16.24 -3.69
N THR A 135 26.70 15.90 -4.96
CA THR A 135 28.05 15.70 -5.54
C THR A 135 28.41 16.73 -6.60
N GLY A 136 27.44 17.47 -7.14
CA GLY A 136 27.60 18.32 -8.32
C GLY A 136 27.79 17.55 -9.63
N GLU A 137 27.72 16.22 -9.60
CA GLU A 137 27.99 15.36 -10.75
C GLU A 137 26.70 14.75 -11.30
N LYS A 138 26.52 14.84 -12.61
CA LYS A 138 25.47 14.10 -13.30
C LYS A 138 25.87 12.64 -13.45
N ILE A 139 24.95 11.77 -13.07
CA ILE A 139 25.11 10.34 -13.17
C ILE A 139 24.36 9.79 -14.39
N LYS A 140 24.93 8.75 -15.02
CA LYS A 140 24.28 8.00 -16.10
C LYS A 140 24.49 6.51 -15.88
N ILE A 141 23.46 5.83 -15.40
CA ILE A 141 23.46 4.41 -15.05
C ILE A 141 22.80 3.63 -16.19
N LYS A 142 23.61 2.87 -16.94
CA LYS A 142 23.14 1.96 -17.99
C LYS A 142 23.02 0.53 -17.50
N ARG A 143 23.77 0.15 -16.46
CA ARG A 143 23.82 -1.22 -15.93
C ARG A 143 23.69 -1.23 -14.40
N LYS A 144 23.06 -2.26 -13.83
CA LYS A 144 22.93 -2.43 -12.37
C LYS A 144 24.26 -2.33 -11.61
N VAL A 145 25.36 -2.80 -12.20
CA VAL A 145 26.69 -2.74 -11.57
C VAL A 145 27.22 -1.30 -11.40
N GLU A 146 26.82 -0.39 -12.28
CA GLU A 146 27.27 1.02 -12.27
C GLU A 146 26.65 1.81 -11.12
N LYS A 147 25.60 1.29 -10.47
CA LYS A 147 24.95 1.89 -9.30
C LYS A 147 25.80 1.86 -8.03
N LYS A 148 26.72 0.89 -7.93
CA LYS A 148 27.44 0.61 -6.68
C LYS A 148 28.30 1.77 -6.23
N GLU A 149 29.11 2.32 -7.13
CA GLU A 149 30.02 3.42 -6.78
C GLU A 149 29.26 4.68 -6.33
N PRO A 150 28.26 5.18 -7.08
CA PRO A 150 27.41 6.28 -6.66
C PRO A 150 26.72 6.06 -5.31
N ALA A 151 26.11 4.90 -5.11
CA ALA A 151 25.40 4.57 -3.87
C ALA A 151 26.34 4.60 -2.66
N TYR A 152 27.55 4.08 -2.82
CA TYR A 152 28.53 4.01 -1.74
C TYR A 152 29.13 5.38 -1.45
N ARG A 153 29.35 6.21 -2.47
CA ARG A 153 29.76 7.61 -2.28
C ARG A 153 28.74 8.38 -1.45
N LEU A 154 27.44 8.23 -1.76
CA LEU A 154 26.38 8.84 -0.94
C LEU A 154 26.41 8.34 0.51
N ALA A 155 26.52 7.04 0.72
CA ALA A 155 26.48 6.47 2.05
C ALA A 155 27.68 6.85 2.94
N PHE A 156 28.90 6.91 2.36
CA PHE A 156 30.14 7.00 3.15
C PHE A 156 30.89 8.33 3.04
N SER A 157 30.49 9.24 2.13
CA SER A 157 31.23 10.48 1.88
C SER A 157 30.42 11.76 2.04
N VAL A 158 29.09 11.66 2.13
CA VAL A 158 28.21 12.82 2.30
C VAL A 158 28.04 13.17 3.77
N ASP A 159 28.11 14.48 4.08
CA ASP A 159 27.78 15.02 5.39
C ASP A 159 26.27 14.97 5.65
N GLU A 160 25.88 14.71 6.89
CA GLU A 160 24.47 14.56 7.24
C GLU A 160 23.67 15.86 7.09
N ASN A 161 24.27 17.02 7.35
CA ASN A 161 23.56 18.30 7.20
C ASN A 161 23.37 18.62 5.72
N GLU A 162 24.40 18.42 4.89
CA GLU A 162 24.29 18.56 3.44
C GLU A 162 23.20 17.63 2.87
N PHE A 163 23.11 16.41 3.41
CA PHE A 163 22.05 15.47 3.07
C PHE A 163 20.66 15.97 3.45
N ILE A 164 20.49 16.46 4.67
CA ILE A 164 19.21 17.00 5.18
C ILE A 164 18.74 18.16 4.30
N ASP A 165 19.63 19.10 3.98
CA ASP A 165 19.32 20.25 3.13
C ASP A 165 18.89 19.80 1.73
N ALA A 166 19.67 18.91 1.11
CA ALA A 166 19.35 18.38 -0.21
C ALA A 166 18.03 17.59 -0.24
N TRP A 167 17.75 16.80 0.81
CA TRP A 167 16.50 16.06 0.92
C TRP A 167 15.31 17.02 1.04
N THR A 168 15.42 18.02 1.90
CA THR A 168 14.38 19.02 2.15
C THR A 168 14.04 19.80 0.89
N ASP A 169 15.06 20.26 0.15
CA ASP A 169 14.90 20.96 -1.13
C ASP A 169 14.17 20.09 -2.17
N LEU A 170 14.60 18.84 -2.33
CA LEU A 170 14.06 17.92 -3.34
C LEU A 170 12.67 17.40 -2.99
N TYR A 171 12.35 17.27 -1.70
CA TYR A 171 11.01 16.95 -1.25
C TYR A 171 10.04 18.10 -1.53
N LYS A 172 10.44 19.36 -1.27
CA LYS A 172 9.66 20.54 -1.68
C LYS A 172 9.41 20.63 -3.18
N GLY A 173 10.39 20.19 -3.98
CA GLY A 173 10.27 20.08 -5.43
C GLY A 173 9.46 18.87 -5.92
N GLU A 174 8.81 18.11 -5.03
CA GLU A 174 8.06 16.87 -5.33
C GLU A 174 8.90 15.78 -6.02
N VAL A 175 10.23 15.84 -5.90
CA VAL A 175 11.16 14.88 -6.51
C VAL A 175 11.33 13.65 -5.62
N LEU A 176 11.47 13.87 -4.31
CA LEU A 176 11.65 12.81 -3.31
C LEU A 176 10.36 12.57 -2.52
N PRO A 177 10.17 11.36 -1.95
CA PRO A 177 9.11 11.15 -0.96
C PRO A 177 9.39 11.83 0.38
N PRO A 178 8.38 11.89 1.26
CA PRO A 178 8.58 12.41 2.61
C PRO A 178 9.69 11.64 3.34
N VAL A 179 9.63 10.30 3.31
CA VAL A 179 10.61 9.42 3.97
C VAL A 179 10.78 8.09 3.24
N ILE A 180 11.87 7.38 3.56
CA ILE A 180 12.12 6.00 3.16
C ILE A 180 12.46 5.15 4.39
N PRO A 181 11.55 4.27 4.83
CA PRO A 181 11.85 3.28 5.85
C PRO A 181 12.47 2.01 5.22
N TYR A 182 13.63 1.57 5.70
CA TYR A 182 14.30 0.36 5.23
C TYR A 182 15.08 -0.35 6.34
N LYS A 183 14.79 -1.65 6.56
CA LYS A 183 15.41 -2.43 7.65
C LYS A 183 15.35 -1.67 8.97
N ASN A 184 16.49 -1.24 9.52
CA ASN A 184 16.60 -0.57 10.81
C ASN A 184 16.88 0.93 10.64
N ILE A 185 16.64 1.52 9.46
CA ILE A 185 16.84 2.94 9.22
C ILE A 185 15.62 3.60 8.60
N VAL A 186 15.43 4.88 8.91
CA VAL A 186 14.43 5.76 8.27
C VAL A 186 15.15 7.02 7.79
N ILE A 187 15.09 7.24 6.48
CA ILE A 187 15.76 8.35 5.80
C ILE A 187 14.73 9.43 5.48
N GLY A 188 15.05 10.69 5.73
CA GLY A 188 14.14 11.81 5.51
C GLY A 188 14.75 13.18 5.87
N PRO A 189 13.91 14.21 6.10
CA PRO A 189 14.35 15.57 6.46
C PRO A 189 15.02 15.71 7.84
N LEU A 190 15.07 14.66 8.65
CA LEU A 190 15.85 14.57 9.89
C LEU A 190 17.16 13.78 9.71
N GLY A 191 17.56 13.48 8.46
CA GLY A 191 18.74 12.69 8.16
C GLY A 191 18.44 11.20 8.13
N TRP A 192 19.34 10.38 8.66
CA TRP A 192 19.19 8.93 8.70
C TRP A 192 19.08 8.42 10.14
N LEU A 193 17.85 8.15 10.56
CA LEU A 193 17.57 7.76 11.94
C LEU A 193 17.49 6.23 12.06
N LYS A 194 17.99 5.67 13.15
CA LYS A 194 17.83 4.26 13.46
C LYS A 194 16.39 3.99 13.91
N SER A 195 15.73 3.05 13.24
CA SER A 195 14.40 2.55 13.62
C SER A 195 14.53 1.59 14.80
N LEU A 196 13.61 1.68 15.76
CA LEU A 196 13.50 0.70 16.85
C LEU A 196 13.16 -0.69 16.35
N GLU A 197 12.43 -0.76 15.24
CA GLU A 197 11.88 -1.98 14.69
C GLU A 197 12.50 -2.30 13.33
N LYS A 198 12.81 -3.58 13.11
CA LYS A 198 13.35 -4.05 11.83
C LYS A 198 12.23 -4.26 10.83
N ARG A 199 12.24 -3.47 9.76
CA ARG A 199 11.28 -3.61 8.66
C ARG A 199 11.81 -4.63 7.65
N GLU A 200 11.19 -5.81 7.60
CA GLU A 200 11.55 -6.90 6.67
C GLU A 200 11.25 -6.61 5.19
N LYS A 201 10.80 -5.39 4.82
CA LYS A 201 10.42 -5.09 3.43
C LYS A 201 11.57 -5.39 2.46
N GLU A 202 11.41 -6.47 1.70
CA GLU A 202 12.15 -6.68 0.47
C GLU A 202 11.75 -5.55 -0.47
N MET A 203 12.67 -4.61 -0.69
CA MET A 203 12.55 -3.63 -1.78
C MET A 203 12.52 -4.40 -3.12
N PHE A 204 11.33 -4.82 -3.55
CA PHE A 204 11.11 -5.45 -4.85
C PHE A 204 11.13 -4.40 -5.94
N GLY A 205 12.33 -3.97 -6.37
CA GLY A 205 12.65 -3.42 -7.70
C GLY A 205 11.88 -2.22 -8.27
N LEU A 206 10.77 -1.79 -7.66
CA LEU A 206 9.83 -0.81 -8.14
C LEU A 206 9.58 0.26 -7.06
N ILE A 207 9.23 1.45 -7.55
CA ILE A 207 8.83 2.68 -6.82
C ILE A 207 8.07 2.40 -5.51
N PHE A 208 7.21 1.40 -5.50
CA PHE A 208 6.24 1.12 -4.43
C PHE A 208 6.87 0.51 -3.16
N GLY A 209 8.09 -0.01 -3.23
CA GLY A 209 8.77 -0.60 -2.07
C GLY A 209 9.43 0.42 -1.13
N LEU A 210 9.61 1.67 -1.58
CA LEU A 210 10.32 2.71 -0.83
C LEU A 210 9.40 3.56 0.06
N HIS A 211 8.09 3.60 -0.23
CA HIS A 211 7.14 4.40 0.52
C HIS A 211 6.46 3.59 1.63
N SER A 212 5.99 4.32 2.64
CA SER A 212 5.08 3.75 3.63
C SER A 212 3.68 3.63 3.06
N ASP A 213 3.22 2.39 2.85
CA ASP A 213 1.88 2.12 2.32
C ASP A 213 0.81 2.67 3.25
N ILE A 214 1.00 2.58 4.56
CA ILE A 214 -0.01 3.05 5.50
C ILE A 214 -0.14 4.57 5.53
N ILE A 215 0.96 5.31 5.36
CA ILE A 215 0.91 6.77 5.22
C ILE A 215 0.16 7.16 3.93
N ARG A 216 0.36 6.38 2.86
CA ARG A 216 -0.38 6.59 1.61
C ARG A 216 -1.87 6.23 1.78
N ILE A 217 -2.19 5.18 2.52
CA ILE A 217 -3.58 4.84 2.87
C ILE A 217 -4.22 5.99 3.65
N ILE A 218 -3.52 6.57 4.63
CA ILE A 218 -4.00 7.74 5.38
C ILE A 218 -4.32 8.89 4.41
N GLY A 219 -3.36 9.26 3.55
CA GLY A 219 -3.53 10.37 2.61
C GLY A 219 -4.63 10.15 1.56
N ASP A 220 -4.77 8.94 1.04
CA ASP A 220 -5.66 8.64 -0.09
C ASP A 220 -7.09 8.25 0.35
N LYS A 221 -7.25 7.69 1.56
CA LYS A 221 -8.50 7.04 1.98
C LYS A 221 -9.18 7.70 3.16
N PHE A 222 -8.53 8.60 3.90
CA PHE A 222 -9.16 9.35 4.99
C PHE A 222 -9.44 10.78 4.57
N ASP A 223 -10.49 11.38 5.12
CA ASP A 223 -10.74 12.81 4.98
C ASP A 223 -9.68 13.63 5.74
N PRO A 224 -9.43 14.91 5.38
CA PRO A 224 -8.37 15.71 5.98
C PRO A 224 -8.42 15.82 7.51
N GLU A 225 -9.61 15.96 8.10
CA GLU A 225 -9.77 16.03 9.56
C GLU A 225 -9.33 14.72 10.23
N SER A 226 -9.74 13.58 9.66
CA SER A 226 -9.29 12.27 10.12
C SER A 226 -7.78 12.08 9.95
N GLN A 227 -7.18 12.59 8.87
CA GLN A 227 -5.72 12.54 8.66
C GLN A 227 -4.98 13.26 9.78
N ASP A 228 -5.38 14.48 10.12
CA ASP A 228 -4.76 15.27 11.18
C ASP A 228 -4.87 14.59 12.54
N ILE A 229 -6.05 14.04 12.87
CA ILE A 229 -6.28 13.31 14.12
C ILE A 229 -5.40 12.04 14.19
N ILE A 230 -5.26 11.31 13.09
CA ILE A 230 -4.39 10.13 13.02
C ILE A 230 -2.94 10.53 13.29
N ILE A 231 -2.41 11.51 12.55
CA ILE A 231 -1.02 11.95 12.72
C ILE A 231 -0.77 12.46 14.14
N GLY A 232 -1.68 13.27 14.69
CA GLY A 232 -1.60 13.77 16.06
C GLY A 232 -1.61 12.65 17.10
N ALA A 233 -2.47 11.64 16.95
CA ALA A 233 -2.51 10.49 17.85
C ALA A 233 -1.21 9.68 17.81
N LEU A 234 -0.64 9.47 16.61
CA LEU A 234 0.63 8.77 16.44
C LEU A 234 1.80 9.53 17.11
N LEU A 235 1.89 10.84 16.91
CA LEU A 235 2.90 11.67 17.56
C LEU A 235 2.71 11.70 19.09
N GLY A 236 1.48 11.70 19.58
CA GLY A 236 1.18 11.63 21.01
C GLY A 236 1.67 10.34 21.69
N ILE A 237 1.68 9.20 20.98
CA ILE A 237 2.30 7.97 21.50
C ILE A 237 3.81 8.12 21.60
N ILE A 238 4.44 8.79 20.63
CA ILE A 238 5.89 9.02 20.64
C ILE A 238 6.27 9.99 21.76
N GLU A 239 5.42 10.97 22.06
CA GLU A 239 5.58 11.85 23.22
C GLU A 239 5.52 11.06 24.53
N GLN A 240 4.60 10.07 24.64
CA GLN A 240 4.55 9.16 25.79
C GLN A 240 5.82 8.30 25.91
N ILE A 241 6.34 7.77 24.79
CA ILE A 241 7.64 7.07 24.76
C ILE A 241 8.75 8.00 25.25
N GLY A 242 8.71 9.27 24.86
CA GLY A 242 9.66 10.28 25.29
C GLY A 242 9.63 10.55 26.79
N ASN A 243 8.42 10.62 27.37
CA ASN A 243 8.20 10.97 28.77
C ASN A 243 8.39 9.79 29.73
N ASP A 244 8.03 8.57 29.33
CA ASP A 244 8.17 7.35 30.13
C ASP A 244 8.60 6.15 29.26
N PRO A 245 9.87 6.10 28.82
CA PRO A 245 10.36 5.02 27.96
C PRO A 245 10.31 3.65 28.63
N ASN A 246 10.38 3.58 29.97
CA ASN A 246 10.35 2.32 30.71
C ASN A 246 9.00 1.60 30.60
N LYS A 247 7.89 2.36 30.47
CA LYS A 247 6.55 1.79 30.18
C LYS A 247 6.53 0.99 28.88
N PHE A 248 7.44 1.30 27.95
CA PHE A 248 7.56 0.69 26.64
C PHE A 248 8.75 -0.28 26.53
N GLU A 249 9.37 -0.63 27.66
CA GLU A 249 10.58 -1.47 27.71
C GLU A 249 11.78 -0.86 26.95
N LEU A 250 11.84 0.47 26.85
CA LEU A 250 12.90 1.21 26.16
C LEU A 250 13.85 1.89 27.15
N GLN A 251 15.09 2.13 26.70
CA GLN A 251 16.10 2.83 27.49
C GLN A 251 15.84 4.34 27.51
N ASP A 252 16.21 5.01 28.61
CA ASP A 252 16.07 6.47 28.78
C ASP A 252 16.69 7.30 27.64
N VAL A 253 17.77 6.80 27.01
CA VAL A 253 18.40 7.48 25.88
C VAL A 253 17.46 7.59 24.69
N ILE A 254 16.66 6.55 24.43
CA ILE A 254 15.67 6.50 23.35
C ILE A 254 14.56 7.51 23.62
N GLY A 255 14.09 7.60 24.87
CA GLY A 255 13.09 8.59 25.26
C GLY A 255 13.57 10.04 25.06
N ARG A 256 14.82 10.33 25.44
CA ARG A 256 15.43 11.65 25.18
C ARG A 256 15.54 11.97 23.70
N GLU A 257 15.91 11.00 22.86
CA GLU A 257 15.95 11.16 21.41
C GLU A 257 14.56 11.40 20.82
N ALA A 258 13.53 10.70 21.30
CA ALA A 258 12.16 10.89 20.86
C ALA A 258 11.67 12.33 21.12
N LEU A 259 11.87 12.84 22.33
CA LEU A 259 11.52 14.23 22.67
C LEU A 259 12.33 15.25 21.86
N LYS A 260 13.61 14.97 21.59
CA LYS A 260 14.43 15.82 20.74
C LYS A 260 13.86 15.91 19.32
N HIS A 261 13.53 14.79 18.70
CA HIS A 261 12.96 14.76 17.35
C HIS A 261 11.58 15.41 17.29
N LEU A 262 10.73 15.21 18.30
CA LEU A 262 9.43 15.89 18.39
C LEU A 262 9.58 17.42 18.45
N LYS A 263 10.54 17.93 19.21
CA LYS A 263 10.84 19.37 19.25
C LYS A 263 11.30 19.91 17.89
N GLU A 264 12.07 19.12 17.13
CA GLU A 264 12.48 19.47 15.77
C GLU A 264 11.31 19.47 14.77
N VAL A 265 10.28 18.64 14.99
CA VAL A 265 9.01 18.69 14.26
C VAL A 265 8.23 19.96 14.63
N GLU A 266 8.02 20.23 15.91
CA GLU A 266 7.23 21.36 16.40
C GLU A 266 7.82 22.72 16.02
N SER A 267 9.15 22.82 15.97
CA SER A 267 9.84 24.05 15.60
C SER A 267 9.81 24.36 14.10
N GLU A 268 9.53 23.36 13.25
CA GLU A 268 9.47 23.52 11.79
C GLU A 268 8.30 24.41 11.38
N GLN A 269 8.56 25.46 10.62
CA GLN A 269 7.54 26.43 10.20
C GLN A 269 6.89 26.05 8.87
N ASP A 270 7.61 25.33 8.01
CA ASP A 270 7.08 24.86 6.73
C ASP A 270 6.20 23.61 6.93
N GLU A 271 4.92 23.71 6.62
CA GLU A 271 3.95 22.64 6.86
C GLU A 271 4.28 21.33 6.12
N ASN A 272 4.80 21.42 4.89
CA ASN A 272 5.19 20.24 4.12
C ASN A 272 6.38 19.55 4.79
N ILE A 273 7.42 20.32 5.17
CA ILE A 273 8.57 19.76 5.87
C ILE A 273 8.18 19.22 7.23
N ARG A 274 7.32 19.91 7.96
CA ARG A 274 6.79 19.47 9.25
C ARG A 274 6.11 18.11 9.10
N PHE A 275 5.26 17.95 8.08
CA PHE A 275 4.62 16.67 7.76
C PHE A 275 5.66 15.57 7.49
N ALA A 276 6.65 15.81 6.63
CA ALA A 276 7.67 14.81 6.33
C ALA A 276 8.51 14.43 7.57
N LYS A 277 8.86 15.39 8.43
CA LYS A 277 9.53 15.14 9.72
C LYS A 277 8.63 14.31 10.64
N SER A 278 7.34 14.65 10.77
CA SER A 278 6.37 13.87 11.55
C SER A 278 6.32 12.42 11.09
N VAL A 279 6.21 12.19 9.78
CA VAL A 279 6.19 10.84 9.20
C VAL A 279 7.50 10.10 9.47
N GLN A 280 8.65 10.79 9.46
CA GLN A 280 9.95 10.17 9.77
C GLN A 280 10.00 9.69 11.21
N VAL A 281 9.62 10.56 12.16
CA VAL A 281 9.57 10.25 13.58
C VAL A 281 8.62 9.08 13.84
N ILE A 282 7.43 9.10 13.25
CA ILE A 282 6.47 7.98 13.32
C ILE A 282 7.11 6.67 12.89
N HIS A 283 7.84 6.65 11.77
CA HIS A 283 8.45 5.42 11.28
C HIS A 283 9.68 4.96 12.06
N VAL A 284 10.34 5.85 12.80
CA VAL A 284 11.46 5.51 13.69
C VAL A 284 10.97 4.73 14.91
N TYR A 285 9.85 5.17 15.50
CA TYR A 285 9.38 4.65 16.80
C TYR A 285 8.24 3.63 16.69
N LEU A 286 7.46 3.63 15.60
CA LEU A 286 6.25 2.79 15.48
C LEU A 286 6.32 1.87 14.25
N ASN A 287 5.96 0.59 14.43
CA ASN A 287 5.84 -0.37 13.34
C ASN A 287 4.42 -0.40 12.73
N ASP A 288 4.26 -1.11 11.61
CA ASP A 288 2.99 -1.16 10.88
C ASP A 288 1.83 -1.70 11.75
N GLU A 289 2.07 -2.62 12.69
CA GLU A 289 1.05 -3.14 13.60
C GLU A 289 0.61 -2.10 14.63
N ASN A 290 1.54 -1.29 15.17
CA ASN A 290 1.19 -0.16 16.05
C ASN A 290 0.31 0.84 15.30
N LEU A 291 0.70 1.19 14.08
CA LEU A 291 -0.04 2.15 13.26
C LEU A 291 -1.45 1.62 12.94
N ILE A 292 -1.57 0.35 12.54
CA ILE A 292 -2.87 -0.32 12.30
C ILE A 292 -3.75 -0.28 13.56
N SER A 293 -3.18 -0.66 14.71
CA SER A 293 -3.92 -0.72 15.99
C SER A 293 -4.47 0.65 16.37
N ILE A 294 -3.64 1.69 16.31
CA ILE A 294 -4.04 3.06 16.66
C ILE A 294 -5.15 3.55 15.74
N ILE A 295 -5.01 3.39 14.43
CA ILE A 295 -6.04 3.81 13.46
C ILE A 295 -7.36 3.06 13.73
N ASN A 296 -7.30 1.74 13.92
CA ASN A 296 -8.49 0.94 14.15
C ASN A 296 -9.21 1.30 15.46
N GLU A 297 -8.47 1.65 16.52
CA GLU A 297 -9.07 2.14 17.77
C GLU A 297 -9.67 3.55 17.64
N LEU A 298 -9.05 4.44 16.85
CA LEU A 298 -9.64 5.75 16.53
C LEU A 298 -10.97 5.59 15.78
N ILE A 299 -11.04 4.67 14.80
CA ILE A 299 -12.30 4.33 14.12
C ILE A 299 -13.29 3.74 15.13
N ALA A 300 -12.87 2.79 15.96
CA ALA A 300 -13.75 2.12 16.92
C ALA A 300 -14.33 3.08 17.98
N SER A 301 -13.59 4.11 18.35
CA SER A 301 -14.02 5.16 19.28
C SER A 301 -14.80 6.29 18.61
N LYS A 302 -15.02 6.23 17.29
CA LYS A 302 -15.67 7.28 16.48
C LYS A 302 -14.95 8.64 16.56
N LYS A 303 -13.64 8.64 16.85
CA LYS A 303 -12.81 9.85 16.82
C LYS A 303 -12.47 10.27 15.38
N ILE A 304 -12.49 9.32 14.45
CA ILE A 304 -12.29 9.54 13.02
C ILE A 304 -13.34 8.78 12.21
N SER A 305 -13.56 9.21 10.97
CA SER A 305 -14.30 8.43 9.98
C SER A 305 -13.56 7.15 9.65
N GLY A 306 -14.29 6.10 9.28
CA GLY A 306 -13.69 4.99 8.56
C GLY A 306 -13.17 5.43 7.18
N PRO A 307 -12.20 4.71 6.60
CA PRO A 307 -11.67 5.04 5.29
C PRO A 307 -12.75 4.96 4.20
N LYS A 308 -12.67 5.87 3.23
CA LYS A 308 -13.51 5.90 2.03
C LYS A 308 -13.15 4.71 1.13
N ILE A 309 -14.05 3.74 1.06
CA ILE A 309 -13.93 2.56 0.19
C ILE A 309 -15.26 2.21 -0.48
N HIS A 310 -15.19 1.52 -1.60
CA HIS A 310 -16.32 0.90 -2.26
C HIS A 310 -16.55 -0.54 -1.76
N GLY A 311 -17.79 -0.86 -1.43
CA GLY A 311 -18.15 -2.19 -0.96
C GLY A 311 -17.65 -2.51 0.45
N LEU A 312 -17.36 -3.79 0.70
CA LEU A 312 -16.93 -4.30 2.01
C LEU A 312 -15.45 -3.99 2.30
N TYR A 313 -14.59 -4.14 1.28
CA TYR A 313 -13.16 -3.96 1.42
C TYR A 313 -12.50 -3.63 0.09
N GLU A 314 -11.33 -2.99 0.17
CA GLU A 314 -10.42 -2.77 -0.95
C GLU A 314 -9.05 -3.35 -0.63
N ARG A 315 -8.36 -3.88 -1.65
CA ARG A 315 -6.93 -4.16 -1.59
C ARG A 315 -6.19 -2.93 -2.09
N TYR A 316 -5.19 -2.47 -1.35
CA TYR A 316 -4.55 -1.19 -1.65
C TYR A 316 -3.02 -1.32 -1.72
N PRO A 317 -2.35 -0.79 -2.76
CA PRO A 317 -2.89 0.04 -3.84
C PRO A 317 -3.44 -0.75 -5.03
N TYR A 318 -3.28 -2.08 -5.04
CA TYR A 318 -3.63 -2.94 -6.16
C TYR A 318 -4.45 -4.14 -5.69
N SER A 319 -5.15 -4.77 -6.63
CA SER A 319 -5.92 -6.02 -6.44
C SER A 319 -5.14 -7.20 -5.84
N PHE A 320 -3.80 -7.17 -5.85
CA PHE A 320 -2.93 -8.21 -5.29
C PHE A 320 -2.20 -7.78 -4.01
N SER A 321 -2.51 -6.60 -3.46
CA SER A 321 -1.90 -6.14 -2.21
C SER A 321 -2.34 -6.97 -1.01
N ASP A 322 -1.43 -7.10 -0.05
CA ASP A 322 -1.68 -7.68 1.27
C ASP A 322 -2.35 -6.69 2.24
N TRP A 323 -2.38 -5.40 1.91
CA TRP A 323 -3.13 -4.41 2.68
C TRP A 323 -4.61 -4.48 2.33
N ILE A 324 -5.43 -4.69 3.36
CA ILE A 324 -6.88 -4.67 3.31
C ILE A 324 -7.39 -3.43 4.02
N ILE A 325 -8.24 -2.68 3.35
CA ILE A 325 -8.92 -1.50 3.89
C ILE A 325 -10.40 -1.79 3.94
N THR A 326 -11.03 -1.55 5.08
CA THR A 326 -12.48 -1.67 5.30
C THR A 326 -12.97 -0.40 5.98
N LYS A 327 -14.28 -0.10 5.90
CA LYS A 327 -14.89 1.01 6.66
C LYS A 327 -14.72 0.88 8.18
N TYR A 328 -14.36 -0.32 8.67
CA TYR A 328 -14.23 -0.66 10.08
C TYR A 328 -12.77 -0.84 10.52
N GLY A 329 -11.81 -0.60 9.63
CA GLY A 329 -10.39 -0.72 9.96
C GLY A 329 -9.53 -1.20 8.80
N ILE A 330 -8.24 -1.13 9.03
CA ILE A 330 -7.18 -1.53 8.11
C ILE A 330 -6.46 -2.73 8.73
N PHE A 331 -5.99 -3.65 7.90
CA PHE A 331 -5.10 -4.72 8.36
C PHE A 331 -4.27 -5.29 7.22
N LYS A 332 -3.17 -5.95 7.58
CA LYS A 332 -2.31 -6.65 6.63
C LYS A 332 -2.58 -8.15 6.68
N GLN A 333 -2.76 -8.77 5.51
CA GLN A 333 -2.80 -10.22 5.35
C GLN A 333 -1.38 -10.76 5.19
N ASP A 334 -1.17 -12.04 5.51
CA ASP A 334 0.07 -12.71 5.14
C ASP A 334 0.19 -12.74 3.61
N PRO A 335 1.43 -12.65 3.08
CA PRO A 335 1.69 -12.85 1.65
C PRO A 335 1.09 -14.16 1.17
N SER A 336 0.61 -14.18 -0.08
CA SER A 336 -0.09 -15.33 -0.67
C SER A 336 0.64 -16.68 -0.49
N TRP A 337 1.97 -16.68 -0.53
CA TRP A 337 2.82 -17.87 -0.37
C TRP A 337 2.98 -18.34 1.09
N LYS A 338 2.70 -17.49 2.09
CA LYS A 338 2.64 -17.85 3.53
C LYS A 338 1.21 -18.07 4.03
N ARG A 339 0.21 -17.65 3.25
CA ARG A 339 -1.19 -17.59 3.67
C ARG A 339 -1.79 -18.99 3.79
N ASN A 340 -2.26 -19.36 5.00
CA ASN A 340 -2.98 -20.61 5.25
C ASN A 340 -4.27 -20.34 6.03
N PRO A 341 -5.37 -19.96 5.35
CA PRO A 341 -6.59 -19.52 6.01
C PRO A 341 -7.32 -20.66 6.72
N ASN A 342 -7.26 -21.88 6.18
CA ASN A 342 -7.85 -23.07 6.82
C ASN A 342 -7.17 -23.38 8.16
N LYS A 343 -5.84 -23.23 8.24
CA LYS A 343 -5.11 -23.38 9.50
C LYS A 343 -5.51 -22.30 10.52
N LYS A 344 -5.66 -21.04 10.09
CA LYS A 344 -6.11 -19.95 10.97
C LYS A 344 -7.55 -20.15 11.45
N LEU A 345 -8.44 -20.67 10.61
CA LEU A 345 -9.79 -21.04 11.02
C LEU A 345 -9.78 -22.18 12.03
N PHE A 346 -8.97 -23.22 11.78
CA PHE A 346 -8.75 -24.31 12.73
C PHE A 346 -8.28 -23.80 14.10
N GLU A 347 -7.25 -22.94 14.13
CA GLU A 347 -6.72 -22.33 15.36
C GLU A 347 -7.78 -21.50 16.09
N LEU A 348 -8.60 -20.76 15.35
CA LEU A 348 -9.71 -19.98 15.90
C LEU A 348 -10.77 -20.86 16.56
N LEU A 349 -11.19 -21.94 15.88
CA LEU A 349 -12.18 -22.87 16.41
C LEU A 349 -11.65 -23.62 17.63
N GLN A 350 -10.40 -24.08 17.58
CA GLN A 350 -9.74 -24.77 18.69
C GLN A 350 -9.62 -23.88 19.94
N LYS A 351 -9.37 -22.58 19.77
CA LYS A 351 -9.30 -21.63 20.88
C LYS A 351 -10.68 -21.30 21.47
N LYS A 352 -11.74 -21.39 20.68
CA LYS A 352 -13.10 -20.96 21.07
C LYS A 352 -13.93 -22.09 21.66
N PHE A 353 -13.85 -23.29 21.12
CA PHE A 353 -14.73 -24.41 21.47
C PHE A 353 -13.96 -25.52 22.17
N LYS A 354 -14.64 -26.21 23.08
CA LYS A 354 -14.10 -27.46 23.61
C LYS A 354 -14.31 -28.57 22.59
N LYS A 355 -13.58 -29.67 22.74
CA LYS A 355 -13.64 -30.79 21.80
C LYS A 355 -15.07 -31.34 21.70
N GLU A 356 -15.75 -31.47 22.84
CA GLU A 356 -17.09 -32.05 22.94
C GLU A 356 -18.14 -31.23 22.16
N ASP A 357 -17.95 -29.91 22.07
CA ASP A 357 -18.84 -29.00 21.34
C ASP A 357 -18.71 -29.17 19.82
N LEU A 358 -17.52 -29.59 19.34
CA LEU A 358 -17.23 -29.79 17.92
C LEU A 358 -17.53 -31.21 17.45
N GLU A 359 -17.50 -32.21 18.35
CA GLU A 359 -17.72 -33.62 18.01
C GLU A 359 -18.93 -33.91 17.11
N PRO A 360 -20.11 -33.27 17.30
CA PRO A 360 -21.27 -33.49 16.42
C PRO A 360 -20.98 -33.23 14.93
N GLU A 361 -20.21 -32.20 14.61
CA GLU A 361 -19.85 -31.84 13.23
C GLU A 361 -18.74 -32.75 12.67
N LEU A 362 -17.89 -33.28 13.55
CA LEU A 362 -16.70 -34.04 13.17
C LEU A 362 -16.95 -35.54 12.96
N LYS A 363 -18.15 -36.07 13.28
CA LYS A 363 -18.46 -37.51 13.23
C LYS A 363 -18.19 -38.19 11.88
N HIS A 364 -18.29 -37.44 10.79
CA HIS A 364 -18.10 -37.95 9.43
C HIS A 364 -16.65 -37.87 8.93
N TYR A 365 -15.74 -37.35 9.75
CA TYR A 365 -14.33 -37.12 9.40
C TYR A 365 -13.43 -38.13 10.13
N GLN A 366 -12.63 -38.86 9.37
CA GLN A 366 -11.68 -39.84 9.91
C GLN A 366 -10.40 -39.14 10.40
N GLY A 367 -9.86 -39.57 11.54
CA GLY A 367 -8.63 -39.04 12.12
C GLY A 367 -8.72 -38.86 13.64
N ASP A 368 -7.63 -38.39 14.24
CA ASP A 368 -7.68 -37.85 15.59
C ASP A 368 -8.34 -36.45 15.57
N SER A 369 -8.74 -35.96 16.75
CA SER A 369 -9.56 -34.74 16.85
C SER A 369 -9.00 -33.51 16.11
N PRO A 370 -7.69 -33.22 16.16
CA PRO A 370 -7.12 -32.10 15.40
C PRO A 370 -7.21 -32.30 13.89
N MET A 371 -6.94 -33.51 13.39
CA MET A 371 -7.01 -33.81 11.96
C MET A 371 -8.45 -33.78 11.45
N SER A 372 -9.42 -34.29 12.21
CA SER A 372 -10.83 -34.21 11.84
C SER A 372 -11.34 -32.77 11.77
N LEU A 373 -10.93 -31.90 12.71
CA LEU A 373 -11.29 -30.47 12.68
C LEU A 373 -10.64 -29.73 11.51
N LEU A 374 -9.38 -30.03 11.21
CA LEU A 374 -8.71 -29.46 10.03
C LEU A 374 -9.39 -29.93 8.74
N ALA A 375 -9.77 -31.21 8.65
CA ALA A 375 -10.49 -31.76 7.49
C ALA A 375 -11.87 -31.09 7.32
N TYR A 376 -12.58 -30.83 8.43
CA TYR A 376 -13.82 -30.06 8.43
C TYR A 376 -13.61 -28.64 7.89
N CYS A 377 -12.57 -27.92 8.34
CA CYS A 377 -12.24 -26.58 7.85
C CYS A 377 -11.84 -26.55 6.37
N VAL A 378 -11.32 -27.66 5.83
CA VAL A 378 -10.94 -27.77 4.41
C VAL A 378 -12.14 -28.11 3.52
N LYS A 379 -13.03 -28.98 3.99
CA LYS A 379 -14.13 -29.54 3.18
C LYS A 379 -15.38 -28.66 3.18
N GLU A 380 -15.72 -28.07 4.32
CA GLU A 380 -16.95 -27.29 4.47
C GLU A 380 -16.74 -25.81 4.14
N SER A 381 -17.83 -25.12 3.81
CA SER A 381 -17.81 -23.68 3.55
C SER A 381 -17.41 -22.92 4.83
N PRO A 382 -16.34 -22.10 4.83
CA PRO A 382 -15.90 -21.40 6.02
C PRO A 382 -16.92 -20.36 6.49
N LYS A 383 -17.75 -19.86 5.57
CA LYS A 383 -18.91 -19.01 5.90
C LYS A 383 -19.95 -19.79 6.71
N GLU A 384 -20.31 -20.99 6.27
CA GLU A 384 -21.31 -21.82 6.95
C GLU A 384 -20.80 -22.34 8.29
N ILE A 385 -19.52 -22.67 8.39
CA ILE A 385 -18.87 -23.04 9.65
C ILE A 385 -19.06 -21.92 10.69
N LEU A 386 -18.68 -20.68 10.34
CA LEU A 386 -18.83 -19.55 11.26
C LEU A 386 -20.30 -19.22 11.55
N ASP A 387 -21.18 -19.32 10.55
CA ASP A 387 -22.60 -19.02 10.71
C ASP A 387 -23.30 -20.01 11.66
N ARG A 388 -22.98 -21.31 11.55
CA ARG A 388 -23.57 -22.41 12.33
C ARG A 388 -23.00 -22.49 13.74
N LEU A 389 -21.68 -22.45 13.89
CA LEU A 389 -21.02 -22.70 15.18
C LEU A 389 -21.03 -21.47 16.09
N ILE A 390 -21.09 -20.26 15.56
CA ILE A 390 -21.00 -19.04 16.37
C ILE A 390 -22.40 -18.50 16.64
N GLY A 391 -22.81 -18.58 17.91
CA GLY A 391 -24.17 -18.40 18.41
C GLY A 391 -24.84 -17.04 18.15
N GLY A 392 -24.11 -16.00 17.71
CA GLY A 392 -24.72 -14.74 17.30
C GLY A 392 -23.75 -13.59 16.99
N ILE A 393 -24.32 -12.45 16.62
CA ILE A 393 -23.59 -11.20 16.32
C ILE A 393 -22.62 -10.77 17.45
N PRO A 394 -22.99 -10.83 18.75
CA PRO A 394 -22.07 -10.45 19.83
C PRO A 394 -20.78 -11.27 19.85
N ASP A 395 -20.89 -12.58 19.61
CA ASP A 395 -19.74 -13.47 19.54
C ASP A 395 -18.82 -13.18 18.36
N LEU A 396 -19.41 -12.89 17.19
CA LEU A 396 -18.67 -12.50 16.00
C LEU A 396 -17.94 -11.17 16.21
N ARG A 397 -18.57 -10.19 16.86
CA ARG A 397 -17.93 -8.92 17.23
C ARG A 397 -16.74 -9.14 18.17
N ASN A 398 -16.88 -10.02 19.17
CA ASN A 398 -15.79 -10.36 20.07
C ASN A 398 -14.62 -11.04 19.35
N ILE A 399 -14.91 -11.91 18.37
CA ILE A 399 -13.88 -12.51 17.51
C ILE A 399 -13.18 -11.43 16.68
N ALA A 400 -13.94 -10.57 15.99
CA ALA A 400 -13.36 -9.50 15.18
C ALA A 400 -12.48 -8.54 15.99
N LYS A 401 -12.91 -8.18 17.22
CA LYS A 401 -12.10 -7.40 18.16
C LYS A 401 -10.78 -8.10 18.49
N ARG A 402 -10.80 -9.40 18.82
CA ARG A 402 -9.59 -10.20 19.09
C ARG A 402 -8.67 -10.34 17.88
N LEU A 403 -9.21 -10.19 16.67
CA LEU A 403 -8.44 -10.19 15.43
C LEU A 403 -7.91 -8.79 15.04
N GLY A 404 -8.06 -7.79 15.91
CA GLY A 404 -7.56 -6.42 15.70
C GLY A 404 -8.51 -5.50 14.94
N ILE A 405 -9.81 -5.82 14.87
CA ILE A 405 -10.83 -4.98 14.21
C ILE A 405 -11.91 -4.57 15.23
N PRO A 406 -11.58 -3.72 16.22
CA PRO A 406 -12.48 -3.29 17.29
C PRO A 406 -13.74 -2.55 16.79
N ALA A 407 -13.67 -1.86 15.65
CA ALA A 407 -14.82 -1.14 15.09
C ALA A 407 -15.87 -2.08 14.46
N ALA A 408 -15.59 -3.39 14.36
CA ALA A 408 -16.59 -4.38 13.97
C ALA A 408 -17.83 -4.39 14.88
N LYS A 409 -17.72 -3.82 16.10
CA LYS A 409 -18.88 -3.56 16.99
C LYS A 409 -19.98 -2.71 16.36
N MET A 410 -19.65 -1.93 15.33
CA MET A 410 -20.58 -1.08 14.58
C MET A 410 -21.35 -1.83 13.47
N ILE A 411 -20.96 -3.06 13.16
CA ILE A 411 -21.59 -3.85 12.10
C ILE A 411 -22.84 -4.54 12.62
N GLU A 412 -23.97 -4.29 11.97
CA GLU A 412 -25.27 -4.89 12.32
C GLU A 412 -25.52 -6.21 11.58
N SER A 413 -24.97 -6.36 10.37
CA SER A 413 -25.16 -7.56 9.54
C SER A 413 -24.28 -8.73 10.01
N LYS A 414 -24.90 -9.87 10.33
CA LYS A 414 -24.18 -11.12 10.64
C LYS A 414 -23.32 -11.59 9.47
N ASP A 415 -23.85 -11.52 8.25
CA ASP A 415 -23.16 -11.91 7.02
C ASP A 415 -21.89 -11.06 6.79
N GLU A 416 -22.01 -9.75 7.01
CA GLU A 416 -20.91 -8.81 6.86
C GLU A 416 -19.81 -9.04 7.90
N LEU A 417 -20.19 -9.31 9.16
CA LEU A 417 -19.24 -9.70 10.21
C LEU A 417 -18.48 -10.99 9.87
N ILE A 418 -19.19 -12.00 9.38
CA ILE A 418 -18.58 -13.27 8.96
C ILE A 418 -17.57 -13.01 7.84
N LYS A 419 -17.96 -12.23 6.82
CA LYS A 419 -17.04 -11.86 5.74
C LYS A 419 -15.83 -11.10 6.28
N LEU A 420 -15.99 -10.11 7.15
CA LEU A 420 -14.86 -9.39 7.72
C LEU A 420 -13.87 -10.31 8.48
N ILE A 421 -14.40 -11.25 9.26
CA ILE A 421 -13.59 -12.24 10.00
C ILE A 421 -12.85 -13.15 9.03
N LEU A 422 -13.54 -13.72 8.04
CA LEU A 422 -12.92 -14.58 7.03
C LEU A 422 -11.81 -13.85 6.26
N LEU A 423 -12.05 -12.59 5.90
CA LEU A 423 -11.06 -11.74 5.26
C LEU A 423 -9.85 -11.56 6.17
N ARG A 424 -10.04 -11.31 7.46
CA ARG A 424 -8.93 -11.17 8.42
C ARG A 424 -8.16 -12.47 8.65
N LEU A 425 -8.82 -13.62 8.58
CA LEU A 425 -8.18 -14.95 8.61
C LEU A 425 -7.41 -15.28 7.31
N GLY A 426 -7.50 -14.45 6.28
CA GLY A 426 -6.81 -14.63 5.01
C GLY A 426 -7.61 -15.42 3.98
N PHE A 427 -8.90 -15.66 4.19
CA PHE A 427 -9.74 -16.16 3.10
C PHE A 427 -9.88 -15.09 2.03
N ASN A 428 -9.93 -15.53 0.78
CA ASN A 428 -10.31 -14.67 -0.32
C ASN A 428 -11.83 -14.54 -0.32
N ILE A 429 -12.30 -13.32 -0.15
CA ILE A 429 -13.72 -13.00 -0.28
C ILE A 429 -13.89 -12.38 -1.65
N PRO A 430 -14.88 -12.78 -2.44
CA PRO A 430 -15.14 -12.11 -3.70
C PRO A 430 -15.40 -10.62 -3.43
N PRO A 431 -14.65 -9.69 -4.06
CA PRO A 431 -14.84 -8.26 -3.85
C PRO A 431 -16.22 -7.82 -4.34
N THR A 432 -16.71 -6.70 -3.83
CA THR A 432 -17.94 -6.10 -4.35
C THR A 432 -17.72 -5.72 -5.81
N ILE A 433 -18.65 -6.11 -6.69
CA ILE A 433 -18.57 -5.75 -8.10
C ILE A 433 -18.93 -4.28 -8.23
N VAL A 434 -17.92 -3.45 -8.53
CA VAL A 434 -18.09 -2.02 -8.76
C VAL A 434 -17.86 -1.76 -10.24
N GLY A 435 -18.96 -1.52 -10.96
CA GLY A 435 -18.97 -1.15 -12.37
C GLY A 435 -19.76 0.14 -12.62
N ILE A 436 -20.20 0.31 -13.86
CA ILE A 436 -20.87 1.53 -14.29
C ILE A 436 -22.22 1.75 -13.59
N SER A 437 -22.89 0.67 -13.18
CA SER A 437 -24.17 0.73 -12.47
C SER A 437 -24.05 1.46 -11.11
N GLN A 438 -22.98 1.17 -10.36
CA GLN A 438 -22.73 1.78 -9.07
C GLN A 438 -22.32 3.25 -9.21
N TYR A 439 -21.49 3.55 -10.22
CA TYR A 439 -21.10 4.92 -10.55
C TYR A 439 -22.32 5.81 -10.85
N ARG A 440 -23.28 5.32 -11.63
CA ARG A 440 -24.51 6.06 -11.94
C ARG A 440 -25.35 6.37 -10.69
N LYS A 441 -25.50 5.39 -9.78
CA LYS A 441 -26.18 5.61 -8.50
C LYS A 441 -25.51 6.72 -7.68
N LEU A 442 -24.18 6.76 -7.66
CA LEU A 442 -23.44 7.83 -6.97
C LEU A 442 -23.70 9.20 -7.60
N LEU A 443 -23.73 9.30 -8.94
CA LEU A 443 -24.08 10.56 -9.61
C LEU A 443 -25.50 11.03 -9.28
N ASP A 444 -26.47 10.12 -9.20
CA ASP A 444 -27.84 10.45 -8.81
C ASP A 444 -27.91 10.98 -7.37
N GLU A 445 -27.14 10.38 -6.45
CA GLU A 445 -26.99 10.84 -5.07
C GLU A 445 -26.35 12.24 -5.01
N TYR A 446 -25.26 12.47 -5.74
CA TYR A 446 -24.60 13.78 -5.80
C TYR A 446 -25.49 14.86 -6.39
N LEU A 447 -26.23 14.55 -7.46
CA LEU A 447 -27.20 15.48 -8.05
C LEU A 447 -28.32 15.83 -7.05
N SER A 448 -28.84 14.82 -6.35
CA SER A 448 -29.84 15.01 -5.28
C SER A 448 -29.30 15.91 -4.16
N ASP A 449 -28.04 15.71 -3.77
CA ASP A 449 -27.38 16.47 -2.72
C ASP A 449 -27.10 17.93 -3.11
N ILE A 450 -26.70 18.17 -4.36
CA ILE A 450 -26.57 19.52 -4.91
C ILE A 450 -27.94 20.22 -4.94
N ASN A 451 -29.01 19.51 -5.30
CA ASN A 451 -30.35 20.08 -5.31
C ASN A 451 -30.93 20.33 -3.91
N LYS A 452 -30.37 19.72 -2.85
CA LYS A 452 -30.75 19.91 -1.43
C LYS A 452 -29.90 20.97 -0.72
N ASP A 453 -29.26 21.85 -1.47
CA ASP A 453 -28.43 22.93 -0.96
C ASP A 453 -27.20 22.52 -0.13
N LYS A 454 -26.75 21.27 -0.21
CA LYS A 454 -25.50 20.85 0.45
C LYS A 454 -24.27 21.58 -0.12
N PRO A 455 -23.14 21.63 0.63
CA PRO A 455 -21.90 22.28 0.18
C PRO A 455 -21.36 21.68 -1.13
N VAL A 456 -21.42 22.47 -2.21
CA VAL A 456 -21.13 22.01 -3.58
C VAL A 456 -19.66 21.63 -3.77
N LYS A 457 -18.72 22.34 -3.12
CA LYS A 457 -17.28 22.10 -3.29
C LYS A 457 -16.87 20.66 -2.99
N GLY A 458 -17.33 20.12 -1.85
CA GLY A 458 -17.02 18.75 -1.44
C GLY A 458 -17.65 17.72 -2.38
N ILE A 459 -18.91 17.93 -2.75
CA ILE A 459 -19.64 17.05 -3.67
C ILE A 459 -18.96 17.01 -5.03
N MET A 460 -18.65 18.17 -5.61
CA MET A 460 -17.99 18.25 -6.92
C MET A 460 -16.59 17.66 -6.92
N ARG A 461 -15.83 17.82 -5.83
CA ARG A 461 -14.54 17.11 -5.67
C ARG A 461 -14.74 15.60 -5.79
N ASP A 462 -15.71 15.04 -5.07
CA ASP A 462 -16.00 13.61 -5.12
C ASP A 462 -16.51 13.19 -6.52
N VAL A 463 -17.38 13.98 -7.17
CA VAL A 463 -17.82 13.74 -8.57
C VAL A 463 -16.64 13.62 -9.52
N TYR A 464 -15.66 14.54 -9.45
CA TYR A 464 -14.48 14.48 -10.32
C TYR A 464 -13.58 13.29 -10.01
N VAL A 465 -13.42 12.92 -8.74
CA VAL A 465 -12.65 11.74 -8.35
C VAL A 465 -13.29 10.47 -8.91
N GLU A 466 -14.60 10.31 -8.76
CA GLU A 466 -15.33 9.15 -9.29
C GLU A 466 -15.31 9.12 -10.83
N THR A 467 -15.43 10.28 -11.47
CA THR A 467 -15.33 10.39 -12.95
C THR A 467 -13.94 10.01 -13.44
N GLU A 468 -12.89 10.41 -12.72
CA GLU A 468 -11.50 10.05 -13.01
C GLU A 468 -11.29 8.53 -12.84
N ASN A 469 -11.84 7.92 -11.79
CA ASN A 469 -11.83 6.46 -11.60
C ASN A 469 -12.53 5.72 -12.75
N LEU A 470 -13.70 6.20 -13.21
CA LEU A 470 -14.41 5.64 -14.37
C LEU A 470 -13.55 5.71 -15.65
N LEU A 471 -12.93 6.87 -15.92
CA LEU A 471 -12.06 7.02 -17.08
C LEU A 471 -10.76 6.21 -16.95
N ARG A 472 -10.24 6.03 -15.74
CA ARG A 472 -9.12 5.12 -15.46
C ARG A 472 -9.48 3.69 -15.84
N ASP A 473 -10.62 3.18 -15.37
CA ASP A 473 -11.12 1.83 -15.71
C ASP A 473 -11.29 1.66 -17.22
N LEU A 474 -11.93 2.64 -17.87
CA LEU A 474 -12.17 2.64 -19.31
C LEU A 474 -10.84 2.65 -20.09
N SER A 475 -9.95 3.58 -19.78
CA SER A 475 -8.67 3.72 -20.48
C SER A 475 -7.75 2.52 -20.22
N TYR A 476 -7.79 1.94 -19.02
CA TYR A 476 -7.04 0.73 -18.66
C TYR A 476 -7.47 -0.45 -19.52
N PHE A 477 -8.77 -0.67 -19.67
CA PHE A 477 -9.31 -1.73 -20.52
C PHE A 477 -8.79 -1.60 -21.96
N TYR A 478 -8.90 -0.42 -22.57
CA TYR A 478 -8.50 -0.24 -23.96
C TYR A 478 -6.98 -0.23 -24.17
N ILE A 479 -6.18 0.30 -23.23
CA ILE A 479 -4.72 0.25 -23.37
C ILE A 479 -4.20 -1.18 -23.17
N CYS A 480 -4.78 -1.98 -22.28
CA CYS A 480 -4.47 -3.41 -22.14
C CYS A 480 -4.85 -4.21 -23.40
N TRP A 481 -6.00 -3.92 -24.01
CA TRP A 481 -6.37 -4.51 -25.30
C TRP A 481 -5.40 -4.12 -26.42
N TYR A 482 -5.01 -2.85 -26.45
CA TYR A 482 -4.09 -2.31 -27.46
C TYR A 482 -2.69 -2.94 -27.32
N SER A 483 -2.17 -2.99 -26.08
CA SER A 483 -0.85 -3.52 -25.72
C SER A 483 -0.75 -5.04 -25.75
N LYS A 484 -1.89 -5.73 -25.60
CA LYS A 484 -2.00 -7.17 -25.34
C LYS A 484 -1.28 -7.59 -24.06
N SER A 485 -1.27 -6.73 -23.05
CA SER A 485 -0.65 -7.01 -21.76
C SER A 485 -1.42 -6.37 -20.62
N THR A 486 -1.49 -7.07 -19.49
CA THR A 486 -2.00 -6.56 -18.21
C THR A 486 -0.86 -6.19 -17.25
N ASP A 487 0.40 -6.32 -17.70
CA ASP A 487 1.59 -6.00 -16.92
C ASP A 487 1.70 -4.47 -16.75
N VAL A 488 1.63 -4.02 -15.50
CA VAL A 488 1.64 -2.59 -15.14
C VAL A 488 2.90 -1.89 -15.64
N GLU A 489 4.05 -2.56 -15.69
CA GLU A 489 5.29 -1.97 -16.22
C GLU A 489 5.17 -1.67 -17.72
N LYS A 490 4.69 -2.64 -18.50
CA LYS A 490 4.46 -2.47 -19.93
C LYS A 490 3.41 -1.44 -20.24
N ILE A 491 2.39 -1.33 -19.40
CA ILE A 491 1.35 -0.30 -19.53
C ILE A 491 1.96 1.09 -19.30
N ASN A 492 2.80 1.26 -18.27
CA ASN A 492 3.49 2.52 -18.02
C ASN A 492 4.45 2.88 -19.17
N GLU A 493 5.22 1.91 -19.68
CA GLU A 493 6.07 2.12 -20.86
C GLU A 493 5.25 2.61 -22.05
N MET A 494 4.08 2.00 -22.28
CA MET A 494 3.21 2.35 -23.40
C MET A 494 2.57 3.73 -23.28
N VAL A 495 2.14 4.11 -22.07
CA VAL A 495 1.66 5.48 -21.78
C VAL A 495 2.70 6.50 -22.22
N SER A 496 3.96 6.19 -21.96
CA SER A 496 5.05 7.09 -22.28
C SER A 496 5.46 7.06 -23.75
N GLU A 497 5.52 5.88 -24.38
CA GLU A 497 5.73 5.74 -25.83
C GLU A 497 4.65 6.44 -26.66
N LEU A 498 3.42 6.49 -26.14
CA LEU A 498 2.30 7.22 -26.73
C LEU A 498 2.36 8.74 -26.45
N ASN A 499 3.41 9.22 -25.79
CA ASN A 499 3.60 10.62 -25.38
C ASN A 499 2.42 11.18 -24.57
N ILE A 500 1.82 10.36 -23.70
CA ILE A 500 0.70 10.79 -22.87
C ILE A 500 1.21 11.56 -21.66
N SER A 501 2.08 10.93 -20.86
CA SER A 501 2.66 11.46 -19.64
C SER A 501 3.89 10.63 -19.25
N ASP A 502 4.83 11.23 -18.51
CA ASP A 502 5.94 10.51 -17.86
C ASP A 502 5.49 9.85 -16.54
N LYS A 503 4.27 10.14 -16.08
CA LYS A 503 3.69 9.57 -14.86
C LYS A 503 3.24 8.12 -15.09
N PRO A 504 3.28 7.25 -14.05
CA PRO A 504 2.65 5.94 -14.10
C PRO A 504 1.15 6.04 -14.42
N PHE A 505 0.59 5.04 -15.11
CA PHE A 505 -0.80 4.98 -15.55
C PHE A 505 -1.80 5.29 -14.42
N GLN A 506 -1.58 4.76 -13.22
CA GLN A 506 -2.47 4.97 -12.08
C GLN A 506 -2.49 6.40 -11.55
N ARG A 507 -1.49 7.22 -11.90
CA ARG A 507 -1.35 8.62 -11.48
C ARG A 507 -1.70 9.60 -12.59
N LEU A 508 -2.25 9.09 -13.70
CA LEU A 508 -2.76 9.96 -14.75
C LEU A 508 -3.98 10.71 -14.21
N THR A 509 -3.99 12.01 -14.49
CA THR A 509 -5.11 12.89 -14.21
C THR A 509 -6.25 12.65 -15.20
N LEU A 510 -7.44 13.17 -14.89
CA LEU A 510 -8.59 13.19 -15.80
C LEU A 510 -8.20 13.58 -17.24
N GLY A 511 -7.47 14.69 -17.40
CA GLY A 511 -7.03 15.18 -18.71
C GLY A 511 -6.06 14.25 -19.44
N GLU A 512 -5.17 13.57 -18.69
CA GLU A 512 -4.23 12.59 -19.26
C GLU A 512 -4.96 11.31 -19.71
N HIS A 513 -6.00 10.87 -18.98
CA HIS A 513 -6.86 9.76 -19.42
C HIS A 513 -7.66 10.12 -20.69
N ILE A 514 -8.22 11.34 -20.78
CA ILE A 514 -8.88 11.86 -21.99
C ILE A 514 -7.90 11.86 -23.17
N LYS A 515 -6.69 12.37 -22.96
CA LYS A 515 -5.61 12.38 -23.98
C LYS A 515 -5.27 10.97 -24.44
N LEU A 516 -5.17 10.00 -23.52
CA LEU A 516 -4.90 8.60 -23.86
C LEU A 516 -5.98 8.01 -24.77
N ILE A 517 -7.26 8.16 -24.43
CA ILE A 517 -8.36 7.65 -25.27
C ILE A 517 -8.33 8.30 -26.66
N ARG A 518 -8.06 9.62 -26.75
CA ARG A 518 -7.92 10.34 -28.02
C ARG A 518 -6.77 9.81 -28.87
N THR A 519 -5.63 9.52 -28.26
CA THR A 519 -4.46 8.95 -28.93
C THR A 519 -4.76 7.54 -29.44
N LEU A 520 -5.40 6.69 -28.64
CA LEU A 520 -5.81 5.35 -29.05
C LEU A 520 -6.81 5.39 -30.23
N ASN A 521 -7.83 6.26 -30.16
CA ASN A 521 -8.73 6.51 -31.29
C ASN A 521 -7.97 6.85 -32.58
N THR A 522 -7.02 7.79 -32.50
CA THR A 522 -6.22 8.21 -33.65
C THR A 522 -5.36 7.06 -34.22
N LYS A 523 -4.80 6.21 -33.34
CA LYS A 523 -4.04 5.02 -33.76
C LYS A 523 -4.93 3.99 -34.45
N ILE A 524 -6.10 3.70 -33.88
CA ILE A 524 -7.10 2.78 -34.45
C ILE A 524 -7.56 3.28 -35.82
N GLU A 525 -7.82 4.57 -35.98
CA GLU A 525 -8.27 5.13 -37.26
C GLU A 525 -7.21 5.07 -38.36
N ARG A 526 -5.92 5.26 -38.02
CA ARG A 526 -4.82 5.34 -38.99
C ARG A 526 -4.25 3.98 -39.40
N ASP A 527 -4.23 3.01 -38.49
CA ASP A 527 -3.72 1.67 -38.77
C ASP A 527 -4.85 0.73 -39.20
N HIS A 528 -4.84 0.33 -40.49
CA HIS A 528 -5.87 -0.54 -41.06
C HIS A 528 -5.97 -1.91 -40.38
N ALA A 529 -4.85 -2.50 -39.97
CA ALA A 529 -4.85 -3.80 -39.30
C ALA A 529 -5.44 -3.67 -37.89
N LEU A 530 -5.08 -2.59 -37.18
CA LEU A 530 -5.64 -2.29 -35.86
C LEU A 530 -7.13 -1.97 -35.94
N LYS A 531 -7.56 -1.16 -36.92
CA LYS A 531 -8.96 -0.85 -37.19
C LYS A 531 -9.78 -2.11 -37.41
N LYS A 532 -9.31 -3.01 -38.28
CA LYS A 532 -9.99 -4.28 -38.56
C LYS A 532 -10.11 -5.15 -37.30
N ARG A 533 -9.04 -5.23 -36.49
CA ARG A 533 -9.06 -5.97 -35.22
C ARG A 533 -10.06 -5.35 -34.24
N PHE A 534 -10.03 -4.04 -34.07
CA PHE A 534 -10.93 -3.30 -33.19
C PHE A 534 -12.40 -3.48 -33.61
N SER A 535 -12.71 -3.37 -34.90
CA SER A 535 -14.07 -3.62 -35.40
C SER A 535 -14.52 -5.07 -35.27
N ALA A 536 -13.60 -6.04 -35.36
CA ALA A 536 -13.92 -7.44 -35.13
C ALA A 536 -14.23 -7.73 -33.66
N ASP A 537 -13.47 -7.13 -32.74
CA ASP A 537 -13.61 -7.37 -31.29
C ASP A 537 -14.77 -6.59 -30.67
N PHE A 538 -15.02 -5.35 -31.13
CA PHE A 538 -15.95 -4.42 -30.50
C PHE A 538 -17.13 -3.97 -31.38
N GLY A 539 -17.16 -4.33 -32.67
CA GLY A 539 -18.22 -3.93 -33.59
C GLY A 539 -18.24 -2.45 -33.96
N LYS A 540 -17.15 -1.70 -33.71
CA LYS A 540 -17.05 -0.24 -33.93
C LYS A 540 -15.69 0.15 -34.50
N ASP A 541 -15.57 1.41 -34.96
CA ASP A 541 -14.37 1.93 -35.63
C ASP A 541 -13.47 2.80 -34.73
N ARG A 542 -13.96 3.17 -33.54
CA ARG A 542 -13.32 4.00 -32.53
C ARG A 542 -13.86 3.69 -31.13
N ILE A 543 -13.13 4.07 -30.08
CA ILE A 543 -13.52 3.88 -28.68
C ILE A 543 -14.65 4.85 -28.32
N LEU A 544 -14.42 6.15 -28.49
CA LEU A 544 -15.39 7.22 -28.25
C LEU A 544 -15.51 8.12 -29.49
N PRO A 545 -16.73 8.54 -29.88
CA PRO A 545 -16.91 9.53 -30.94
C PRO A 545 -16.55 10.94 -30.48
N LYS A 546 -16.36 11.84 -31.44
CA LYS A 546 -15.85 13.20 -31.18
C LYS A 546 -16.77 14.02 -30.28
N ASP A 547 -18.07 13.99 -30.52
CA ASP A 547 -19.08 14.71 -29.73
C ASP A 547 -19.07 14.29 -28.25
N LYS A 548 -18.75 13.04 -27.96
CA LYS A 548 -18.64 12.52 -26.58
C LYS A 548 -17.29 12.85 -25.94
N MET A 549 -16.23 12.98 -26.73
CA MET A 549 -14.96 13.53 -26.27
C MET A 549 -15.09 15.02 -25.92
N ASP A 550 -15.87 15.78 -26.69
CA ASP A 550 -16.09 17.21 -26.46
C ASP A 550 -16.82 17.47 -25.12
N ILE A 551 -17.70 16.55 -24.69
CA ILE A 551 -18.32 16.57 -23.35
C ILE A 551 -17.24 16.47 -22.25
N LEU A 552 -16.31 15.51 -22.37
CA LEU A 552 -15.24 15.32 -21.40
C LEU A 552 -14.29 16.53 -21.35
N ASP A 553 -13.97 17.13 -22.50
CA ASP A 553 -13.15 18.35 -22.57
C ASP A 553 -13.84 19.52 -21.86
N THR A 554 -15.15 19.66 -22.07
CA THR A 554 -15.96 20.71 -21.41
C THR A 554 -15.96 20.53 -19.90
N ILE A 555 -16.24 19.33 -19.40
CA ILE A 555 -16.26 19.02 -17.96
C ILE A 555 -14.86 19.20 -17.35
N SER A 556 -13.81 18.73 -18.04
CA SER A 556 -12.43 18.82 -17.52
C SER A 556 -11.97 20.26 -17.31
N ALA A 557 -12.51 21.23 -18.05
CA ALA A 557 -12.17 22.65 -17.89
C ALA A 557 -12.60 23.20 -16.52
N TYR A 558 -13.64 22.63 -15.91
CA TYR A 558 -14.18 23.05 -14.62
C TYR A 558 -13.57 22.30 -13.42
N ARG A 559 -12.63 21.38 -13.62
CA ARG A 559 -12.05 20.54 -12.55
C ARG A 559 -11.20 21.33 -11.56
N LYS A 560 -10.37 22.25 -12.07
CA LYS A 560 -9.29 22.88 -11.29
C LYS A 560 -9.78 23.57 -9.99
N PRO A 561 -10.86 24.37 -10.01
CA PRO A 561 -11.37 25.06 -8.81
C PRO A 561 -11.78 24.12 -7.66
N PHE A 562 -12.11 22.86 -7.96
CA PHE A 562 -12.57 21.89 -6.95
C PHE A 562 -11.46 21.02 -6.39
N ILE A 563 -10.40 20.76 -7.17
CA ILE A 563 -9.32 19.82 -6.80
C ILE A 563 -8.06 20.56 -6.33
N HIS A 564 -7.72 21.67 -6.98
CA HIS A 564 -6.54 22.49 -6.67
C HIS A 564 -6.93 23.97 -6.71
N PRO A 565 -7.69 24.46 -5.72
CA PRO A 565 -8.12 25.85 -5.71
C PRO A 565 -6.92 26.78 -5.52
N ASP A 566 -6.60 27.57 -6.55
CA ASP A 566 -5.76 28.75 -6.35
C ASP A 566 -6.53 29.79 -5.53
N THR A 567 -5.82 30.66 -4.81
CA THR A 567 -6.43 31.67 -3.92
C THR A 567 -7.41 32.63 -4.61
N ASP A 568 -7.34 32.75 -5.94
CA ASP A 568 -8.13 33.70 -6.74
C ASP A 568 -9.16 33.02 -7.68
N GLU A 569 -9.30 31.68 -7.66
CA GLU A 569 -10.26 31.00 -8.54
C GLU A 569 -11.68 30.99 -7.99
N THR A 570 -12.62 31.57 -8.76
CA THR A 570 -14.05 31.53 -8.44
C THR A 570 -14.62 30.15 -8.70
N LEU A 571 -15.26 29.56 -7.68
CA LEU A 571 -16.01 28.32 -7.83
C LEU A 571 -17.18 28.53 -8.81
N PRO A 572 -17.43 27.57 -9.73
CA PRO A 572 -18.64 27.56 -10.54
C PRO A 572 -19.90 27.65 -9.68
N ASP A 573 -20.94 28.31 -10.21
CA ASP A 573 -22.22 28.39 -9.54
C ASP A 573 -22.92 27.03 -9.47
N ARG A 574 -23.97 26.94 -8.64
CA ARG A 574 -24.70 25.69 -8.40
C ARG A 574 -25.35 25.17 -9.68
N GLU A 575 -25.87 26.05 -10.54
CA GLU A 575 -26.52 25.68 -11.81
C GLU A 575 -25.52 25.03 -12.77
N THR A 576 -24.32 25.60 -12.88
CA THR A 576 -23.20 25.02 -13.64
C THR A 576 -22.81 23.67 -13.07
N CYS A 577 -22.76 23.52 -11.74
CA CYS A 577 -22.45 22.22 -11.12
C CYS A 577 -23.51 21.15 -11.42
N VAL A 578 -24.80 21.52 -11.40
CA VAL A 578 -25.91 20.63 -11.81
C VAL A 578 -25.76 20.23 -13.28
N GLN A 579 -25.43 21.18 -14.16
CA GLN A 579 -25.21 20.90 -15.58
C GLN A 579 -24.04 19.95 -15.80
N ILE A 580 -22.91 20.15 -15.12
CA ILE A 580 -21.74 19.26 -15.18
C ILE A 580 -22.12 17.83 -14.78
N VAL A 581 -22.81 17.65 -13.65
CA VAL A 581 -23.24 16.31 -13.20
C VAL A 581 -24.20 15.68 -14.20
N SER A 582 -25.12 16.46 -14.78
CA SER A 582 -26.03 15.97 -15.82
C SER A 582 -25.30 15.55 -17.10
N ASP A 583 -24.29 16.30 -17.54
CA ASP A 583 -23.47 15.95 -18.70
C ASP A 583 -22.65 14.68 -18.47
N ILE A 584 -22.13 14.50 -17.24
CA ILE A 584 -21.45 13.27 -16.83
C ILE A 584 -22.44 12.08 -16.83
N GLN A 585 -23.66 12.25 -16.32
CA GLN A 585 -24.70 11.22 -16.37
C GLN A 585 -25.00 10.83 -17.83
N ASN A 586 -25.22 11.82 -18.70
CA ASN A 586 -25.47 11.61 -20.13
C ASN A 586 -24.32 10.86 -20.82
N PHE A 587 -23.07 11.21 -20.47
CA PHE A 587 -21.89 10.49 -20.96
C PHE A 587 -21.87 9.04 -20.46
N SER A 588 -22.15 8.81 -19.16
CA SER A 588 -22.17 7.47 -18.55
C SER A 588 -23.24 6.57 -19.18
N ASP A 589 -24.44 7.11 -19.44
CA ASP A 589 -25.54 6.43 -20.11
C ASP A 589 -25.15 6.01 -21.54
N TYR A 590 -24.44 6.89 -22.25
CA TYR A 590 -24.00 6.61 -23.60
C TYR A 590 -22.97 5.48 -23.64
N ILE A 591 -21.91 5.55 -22.84
CA ILE A 591 -20.85 4.53 -22.87
C ILE A 591 -21.35 3.16 -22.41
N GLU A 592 -22.39 3.13 -21.57
CA GLU A 592 -23.07 1.90 -21.16
C GLU A 592 -23.89 1.31 -22.30
N LYS A 593 -24.76 2.11 -22.93
CA LYS A 593 -25.68 1.65 -24.00
C LYS A 593 -24.92 1.16 -25.23
N GLU A 594 -23.84 1.83 -25.59
CA GLU A 594 -23.00 1.48 -26.75
C GLU A 594 -21.96 0.37 -26.45
N GLY A 595 -21.99 -0.21 -25.24
CA GLY A 595 -21.04 -1.23 -24.80
C GLY A 595 -19.59 -0.76 -24.92
N ILE A 596 -19.34 0.54 -24.67
CA ILE A 596 -18.00 1.16 -24.66
C ILE A 596 -17.33 0.90 -23.32
N PHE A 597 -18.08 1.04 -22.22
CA PHE A 597 -17.61 0.59 -20.92
C PHE A 597 -17.72 -0.94 -20.82
N PRO A 598 -16.64 -1.66 -20.46
CA PRO A 598 -16.69 -3.11 -20.32
C PRO A 598 -17.56 -3.52 -19.12
N LEU A 599 -18.22 -4.68 -19.20
CA LEU A 599 -18.91 -5.26 -18.06
C LEU A 599 -17.87 -5.64 -16.99
N VAL A 600 -18.16 -5.37 -15.72
CA VAL A 600 -17.34 -5.87 -14.62
C VAL A 600 -17.94 -7.19 -14.16
N ILE A 601 -17.18 -8.27 -14.27
CA ILE A 601 -17.62 -9.62 -13.95
C ILE A 601 -16.81 -10.22 -12.79
N GLN A 602 -17.44 -11.14 -12.08
CA GLN A 602 -16.85 -11.95 -11.03
C GLN A 602 -17.17 -13.42 -11.27
N THR A 603 -16.15 -14.27 -11.19
CA THR A 603 -16.35 -15.71 -11.32
C THR A 603 -16.98 -16.29 -10.05
N LYS A 604 -18.12 -16.98 -10.21
CA LYS A 604 -18.78 -17.74 -9.14
C LYS A 604 -18.12 -19.09 -8.95
N ARG A 605 -17.95 -19.82 -10.05
CA ARG A 605 -17.34 -21.15 -10.06
C ARG A 605 -16.81 -21.53 -11.43
N ASP A 606 -15.86 -22.44 -11.37
CA ASP A 606 -15.33 -23.18 -12.48
C ASP A 606 -16.10 -24.50 -12.59
N VAL A 607 -16.79 -24.72 -13.72
CA VAL A 607 -17.59 -25.92 -13.96
C VAL A 607 -16.98 -26.70 -15.11
N THR A 608 -16.76 -27.99 -14.89
CA THR A 608 -16.42 -28.95 -15.94
C THR A 608 -17.42 -30.09 -15.87
N ASP A 609 -18.11 -30.33 -16.97
CA ASP A 609 -19.07 -31.44 -17.06
C ASP A 609 -18.37 -32.79 -17.22
N GLU A 610 -19.15 -33.87 -17.20
CA GLU A 610 -18.67 -35.25 -17.36
C GLU A 610 -18.03 -35.53 -18.73
N TYR A 611 -18.24 -34.66 -19.72
CA TYR A 611 -17.67 -34.75 -21.06
C TYR A 611 -16.40 -33.91 -21.23
N GLY A 612 -15.94 -33.24 -20.17
CA GLY A 612 -14.74 -32.40 -20.18
C GLY A 612 -14.96 -31.01 -20.80
N ILE A 613 -16.20 -30.58 -21.00
CA ILE A 613 -16.52 -29.22 -21.44
C ILE A 613 -16.49 -28.32 -20.21
N SER A 614 -15.52 -27.40 -20.20
CA SER A 614 -15.37 -26.43 -19.12
C SER A 614 -15.93 -25.06 -19.48
N HIS A 615 -16.61 -24.44 -18.52
CA HIS A 615 -17.02 -23.04 -18.58
C HIS A 615 -16.88 -22.38 -17.20
N TYR A 616 -16.81 -21.05 -17.21
CA TYR A 616 -16.96 -20.26 -15.99
C TYR A 616 -18.39 -19.77 -15.88
N GLU A 617 -18.99 -19.98 -14.71
CA GLU A 617 -20.19 -19.25 -14.32
C GLU A 617 -19.76 -17.95 -13.66
N VAL A 618 -20.19 -16.82 -14.21
CA VAL A 618 -19.84 -15.49 -13.71
C VAL A 618 -21.09 -14.64 -13.52
N VAL A 619 -20.98 -13.58 -12.72
CA VAL A 619 -22.02 -12.58 -12.53
C VAL A 619 -21.46 -11.20 -12.86
N ASP A 620 -22.28 -10.34 -13.48
CA ASP A 620 -21.90 -8.96 -13.80
C ASP A 620 -22.33 -7.94 -12.71
N ASP A 621 -21.99 -6.66 -12.93
CA ASP A 621 -22.30 -5.52 -12.04
C ASP A 621 -23.79 -5.15 -11.99
N ARG A 622 -24.65 -5.97 -12.60
CA ARG A 622 -26.12 -5.85 -12.61
C ARG A 622 -26.77 -7.16 -12.16
N ASP A 623 -26.01 -8.04 -11.51
CA ASP A 623 -26.43 -9.36 -11.05
C ASP A 623 -26.90 -10.31 -12.16
N ASN A 624 -26.59 -10.05 -13.43
CA ASN A 624 -26.90 -11.00 -14.50
C ASN A 624 -25.89 -12.15 -14.50
N GLU A 625 -26.38 -13.36 -14.73
CA GLU A 625 -25.53 -14.53 -14.88
C GLU A 625 -25.02 -14.69 -16.32
N TRP A 626 -23.77 -15.11 -16.43
CA TRP A 626 -23.09 -15.33 -17.69
C TRP A 626 -22.32 -16.66 -17.67
N TRP A 627 -22.27 -17.30 -18.83
CA TRP A 627 -21.44 -18.48 -19.05
C TRP A 627 -20.29 -18.13 -20.00
N ILE A 628 -19.05 -18.23 -19.53
CA ILE A 628 -17.87 -17.98 -20.36
C ILE A 628 -17.26 -19.32 -20.74
N HIS A 629 -17.21 -19.61 -22.04
CA HIS A 629 -16.52 -20.80 -22.52
C HIS A 629 -15.01 -20.70 -22.24
N LYS A 630 -14.44 -21.71 -21.57
CA LYS A 630 -13.05 -21.61 -21.07
C LYS A 630 -12.00 -21.46 -22.16
N GLY A 631 -12.17 -22.04 -23.34
CA GLY A 631 -11.27 -21.91 -24.51
C GLY A 631 -9.82 -21.52 -24.16
N ASN A 632 -9.49 -20.23 -24.32
CA ASN A 632 -8.19 -19.64 -24.01
C ASN A 632 -8.22 -18.61 -22.85
N VAL A 633 -9.27 -18.62 -22.04
CA VAL A 633 -9.48 -17.69 -20.94
C VAL A 633 -9.20 -18.41 -19.63
N TRP A 634 -8.39 -17.79 -18.78
CA TRP A 634 -8.19 -18.23 -17.40
C TRP A 634 -8.71 -17.17 -16.43
N LEU A 635 -9.68 -17.53 -15.60
CA LEU A 635 -10.26 -16.64 -14.59
C LEU A 635 -9.98 -17.20 -13.20
N ASP A 636 -9.50 -16.34 -12.31
CA ASP A 636 -9.33 -16.62 -10.89
C ASP A 636 -10.59 -16.13 -10.15
N VAL A 637 -11.21 -17.03 -9.38
CA VAL A 637 -12.42 -16.76 -8.58
C VAL A 637 -12.34 -15.50 -7.69
N PRO A 638 -11.20 -15.18 -7.03
CA PRO A 638 -11.11 -14.00 -6.16
C PRO A 638 -11.06 -12.66 -6.88
N LYS A 639 -10.88 -12.64 -8.21
CA LYS A 639 -10.57 -11.43 -8.97
C LYS A 639 -11.79 -10.90 -9.71
N LEU A 640 -11.73 -9.62 -10.05
CA LEU A 640 -12.66 -8.98 -10.97
C LEU A 640 -12.04 -8.90 -12.35
N TYR A 641 -12.88 -8.98 -13.36
CA TYR A 641 -12.47 -8.84 -14.74
C TYR A 641 -13.38 -7.86 -15.46
N PHE A 642 -12.78 -7.08 -16.35
CA PHE A 642 -13.51 -6.41 -17.41
C PHE A 642 -13.80 -7.41 -18.53
N MET A 643 -15.03 -7.41 -19.03
CA MET A 643 -15.46 -8.25 -20.12
C MET A 643 -16.20 -7.43 -21.19
N HIS A 644 -15.82 -7.64 -22.44
CA HIS A 644 -16.64 -7.29 -23.60
C HIS A 644 -17.00 -8.57 -24.37
N SER A 645 -18.28 -8.76 -24.68
CA SER A 645 -18.78 -9.92 -25.41
C SER A 645 -19.86 -9.51 -26.40
N ALA A 646 -19.77 -10.03 -27.63
CA ALA A 646 -20.80 -9.87 -28.66
C ALA A 646 -22.01 -10.81 -28.46
N THR A 647 -21.85 -11.87 -27.66
CA THR A 647 -22.89 -12.88 -27.42
C THR A 647 -23.34 -12.84 -25.95
N LYS A 648 -24.66 -12.89 -25.71
CA LYS A 648 -25.31 -12.92 -24.39
C LYS A 648 -26.37 -14.03 -24.34
N PRO A 649 -26.55 -14.78 -23.22
CA PRO A 649 -25.80 -14.74 -21.96
C PRO A 649 -24.54 -15.64 -21.96
N VAL A 650 -24.30 -16.37 -23.05
CA VAL A 650 -23.08 -17.18 -23.24
C VAL A 650 -22.04 -16.32 -23.95
N ALA A 651 -20.91 -16.06 -23.31
CA ALA A 651 -19.79 -15.34 -23.91
C ALA A 651 -18.86 -16.32 -24.65
N ILE A 652 -18.80 -16.19 -25.97
CA ILE A 652 -17.93 -16.99 -26.84
C ILE A 652 -16.78 -16.09 -27.31
N ARG A 653 -15.56 -16.42 -26.88
CA ARG A 653 -14.34 -15.62 -27.15
C ARG A 653 -14.47 -14.14 -26.75
N PRO A 654 -14.90 -13.83 -25.52
CA PRO A 654 -14.95 -12.46 -25.05
C PRO A 654 -13.55 -11.84 -24.95
N VAL A 655 -13.46 -10.51 -25.02
CA VAL A 655 -12.29 -9.75 -24.59
C VAL A 655 -12.35 -9.64 -23.08
N ILE A 656 -11.36 -10.21 -22.38
CA ILE A 656 -11.30 -10.24 -20.92
C ILE A 656 -9.98 -9.67 -20.45
N ILE A 657 -10.05 -8.78 -19.46
CA ILE A 657 -8.90 -8.08 -18.88
C ILE A 657 -9.09 -8.05 -17.37
N GLU A 658 -8.09 -8.50 -16.60
CA GLU A 658 -8.14 -8.43 -15.13
C GLU A 658 -8.31 -6.97 -14.67
N LYS A 659 -9.27 -6.69 -13.78
CA LYS A 659 -9.44 -5.36 -13.18
C LYS A 659 -8.44 -5.19 -12.03
N ILE A 660 -7.37 -4.41 -12.26
CA ILE A 660 -6.28 -4.18 -11.29
C ILE A 660 -6.53 -2.96 -10.40
N PHE A 661 -7.15 -1.91 -10.95
CA PHE A 661 -7.32 -0.60 -10.33
C PHE A 661 -8.72 -0.36 -9.77
#